data_AF-A0A9D6DVF4-F1
#
_entry.id   AF-A0A9D6DVF4-F1
#
_cell.length_a   1.000
_cell.length_b   1.000
_cell.length_c   1.000
_cell.angle_alpha   90.00
_cell.angle_beta   90.00
_cell.angle_gamma   90.00
#
_symmetry.space_group_name_H-M   'P 1'
#
loop_
_entity.id
_entity.type
_entity.pdbx_description
1 polymer ?
#
loop_
_entity_poly.entity_id
_entity_poly.type
_entity_poly.pdbx_seq_one_letter_code
_entity_poly.pdbx_strand_id
1 'polypeptide(L)'
;MNAVKSHAVAGLTAGVLFGLAALCHAEEPEYLEFHQESEGIRLTGRIYHLPGGKFFVEAWPQPWTARLEIDKISLTSPSGNEYRSKELQNHPLRKIAESREKYAPSSPRENKARQNKVADWLVPDAHATCSPGHAAGSDKDDAADEARDRRTRAAFGRLMSVAKVSDKDWVAVGEIDAPEEPGRWKANVMVVDKRGAKRPFTIPFGYPMPKGPASGNGTTTAGGPSGKPASSPKTPKPATPKGPRGGGPAGPAGPHTPGPSPSPGPSGPIGETPGPPPSAPLDPHGPSGGVTETPKSPPPAGPTTGEPPGPSTGPESPAPGPGASPSSPEPSPLPPPPSPPPSTPGGEPGAPPPPGGDSPKTPPEEPPGAPRRFRGDAWITPLPPPPVGVMDIPVGILLVRDDDLWVPEYGNQTTVTTQIYEKPPGSAHWVLSNKRRTHVVTFSDRSRELGWCLNFSVPPAPATPDLYLPQARNPDARCYEEDSGTGYLFRTSETLRKVSRHTFTVGSEDYGSFSKMAAFCKEGDCAILHRQPDGTVREAAGNEERIVRVPKDDNDNQIADGYLPEMLFSPPATQDEDPSPIGNRVPGDGLSAYEEYRGFYVKGAHVRTVWADKDLFVYNQDNLPMVKFAASQLAVHEIEQSEYDGARVVNFNRGHATLVAEHGLHLLNEDLGPKTLGRSEGFGPPKNVNSVKIHAAHPTHAASADELQSTVAHELGHGVGMRHHGDLPSPVTQTVYPPSAGWIRRLFSYVHPWPTICGGIVLPRDLSVGQKHNQASGMVPCLMRYNYWGRLYPQANGQLDCIPHPEPQQTTFCASPAGTVFNSGDSCAGTASVGNCKGQIIVNDRS
;
A
#
# COMPACT_ATOMS: atom_id res chain seq x y z
N MET A 1 -22.05 -53.90 17.63
CA MET A 1 -22.93 -54.21 18.78
C MET A 1 -22.36 -53.52 20.01
N ASN A 2 -23.19 -52.80 20.77
CA ASN A 2 -23.04 -52.29 22.16
C ASN A 2 -21.63 -51.82 22.60
N ALA A 3 -21.31 -50.52 22.78
CA ALA A 3 -21.81 -49.57 23.80
C ALA A 3 -21.51 -50.06 25.25
N VAL A 4 -20.88 -49.33 26.18
CA VAL A 4 -21.23 -47.98 26.72
C VAL A 4 -20.08 -47.41 27.64
N LYS A 5 -19.72 -46.11 27.50
CA LYS A 5 -19.08 -45.18 28.50
C LYS A 5 -17.69 -45.52 29.13
N SER A 6 -16.90 -44.59 29.71
CA SER A 6 -16.76 -43.10 29.62
C SER A 6 -15.51 -42.60 30.42
N HIS A 7 -15.15 -41.31 30.24
CA HIS A 7 -14.28 -40.42 31.06
C HIS A 7 -12.78 -40.20 30.71
N ALA A 8 -12.40 -38.94 30.99
CA ALA A 8 -11.07 -38.36 31.23
C ALA A 8 -10.22 -37.93 30.00
N VAL A 9 -10.31 -36.63 29.71
CA VAL A 9 -9.42 -35.84 28.84
C VAL A 9 -8.40 -35.09 29.72
N ALA A 10 -7.20 -34.84 29.16
CA ALA A 10 -6.34 -33.65 29.32
C ALA A 10 -4.87 -33.95 29.65
N GLY A 11 -3.97 -33.53 28.76
CA GLY A 11 -2.52 -33.52 29.01
C GLY A 11 -1.74 -32.84 27.87
N LEU A 12 -0.99 -31.80 28.22
CA LEU A 12 0.03 -31.08 27.42
C LEU A 12 -0.40 -30.32 26.14
N THR A 13 -0.42 -28.99 26.25
CA THR A 13 0.40 -28.07 25.41
C THR A 13 0.46 -26.69 26.07
N ALA A 14 1.63 -26.24 26.49
CA ALA A 14 1.94 -24.84 26.78
C ALA A 14 3.46 -24.63 26.77
N GLY A 15 3.98 -23.82 25.84
CA GLY A 15 5.42 -23.63 25.67
C GLY A 15 5.78 -22.36 24.90
N VAL A 16 6.09 -21.32 25.67
CA VAL A 16 6.98 -20.18 25.33
C VAL A 16 6.60 -19.24 24.16
N LEU A 17 6.30 -17.98 24.52
CA LEU A 17 6.43 -16.78 23.68
C LEU A 17 6.83 -15.61 24.60
N PHE A 18 7.97 -14.94 24.35
CA PHE A 18 8.39 -13.72 25.08
C PHE A 18 9.54 -12.97 24.36
N GLY A 19 9.49 -11.63 24.33
CA GLY A 19 10.59 -10.71 23.94
C GLY A 19 10.42 -10.04 22.57
N LEU A 20 10.05 -8.75 22.47
CA LEU A 20 10.90 -7.52 22.52
C LEU A 20 11.50 -7.14 21.13
N ALA A 21 11.56 -5.87 20.67
CA ALA A 21 11.17 -4.58 21.27
C ALA A 21 10.89 -3.44 20.24
N ALA A 22 10.18 -2.42 20.74
CA ALA A 22 9.89 -1.05 20.29
C ALA A 22 10.74 -0.30 19.24
N LEU A 23 10.08 0.65 18.53
CA LEU A 23 10.52 2.07 18.48
C LEU A 23 9.40 3.07 18.04
N CYS A 24 9.09 4.04 18.92
CA CYS A 24 8.45 5.34 18.67
C CYS A 24 7.20 5.45 17.77
N HIS A 25 6.03 5.12 18.34
CA HIS A 25 4.75 5.79 18.02
C HIS A 25 4.17 6.42 19.29
N ALA A 26 3.13 7.26 19.17
CA ALA A 26 2.41 7.76 20.34
C ALA A 26 1.90 6.55 21.15
N GLU A 27 2.25 6.48 22.44
CA GLU A 27 1.96 5.31 23.27
C GLU A 27 0.44 5.11 23.37
N GLU A 28 -0.09 4.09 22.66
CA GLU A 28 -1.39 3.53 23.02
C GLU A 28 -1.29 3.02 24.46
N PRO A 29 -2.30 3.25 25.32
CA PRO A 29 -2.28 2.70 26.68
C PRO A 29 -2.13 1.18 26.64
N GLU A 30 -1.18 0.64 27.41
CA GLU A 30 -0.92 -0.80 27.46
C GLU A 30 -2.21 -1.59 27.68
N TYR A 31 -2.48 -2.54 26.76
CA TYR A 31 -3.66 -3.38 26.81
C TYR A 31 -3.33 -4.86 26.69
N LEU A 32 -4.17 -5.68 27.30
CA LEU A 32 -4.15 -7.13 27.16
C LEU A 32 -5.28 -7.55 26.21
N GLU A 33 -4.89 -8.02 25.02
CA GLU A 33 -5.83 -8.65 24.08
C GLU A 33 -6.14 -10.09 24.51
N PHE A 34 -7.38 -10.52 24.30
CA PHE A 34 -7.83 -11.86 24.68
C PHE A 34 -8.72 -12.49 23.60
N HIS A 35 -8.62 -13.81 23.49
CA HIS A 35 -9.53 -14.65 22.73
C HIS A 35 -9.96 -15.83 23.62
N GLN A 36 -11.26 -16.05 23.76
CA GLN A 36 -11.80 -17.17 24.53
C GLN A 36 -12.95 -17.82 23.78
N GLU A 37 -12.94 -19.15 23.66
CA GLU A 37 -14.00 -19.89 22.97
C GLU A 37 -14.79 -20.74 23.98
N SER A 38 -16.12 -20.67 23.91
CA SER A 38 -17.04 -21.38 24.81
C SER A 38 -18.32 -21.73 24.07
N GLU A 39 -18.71 -23.01 24.12
CA GLU A 39 -19.94 -23.54 23.49
C GLU A 39 -20.15 -23.13 22.02
N GLY A 40 -19.07 -23.06 21.23
CA GLY A 40 -19.09 -22.68 19.82
C GLY A 40 -19.22 -21.17 19.55
N ILE A 41 -19.04 -20.32 20.55
CA ILE A 41 -18.91 -18.87 20.41
C ILE A 41 -17.48 -18.47 20.80
N ARG A 42 -16.83 -17.69 19.95
CA ARG A 42 -15.53 -17.08 20.24
C ARG A 42 -15.74 -15.64 20.67
N LEU A 43 -15.24 -15.25 21.83
CA LEU A 43 -15.22 -13.87 22.30
C LEU A 43 -13.80 -13.32 22.13
N THR A 44 -13.69 -12.17 21.46
CA THR A 44 -12.42 -11.42 21.35
C THR A 44 -12.58 -10.07 22.05
N GLY A 45 -11.51 -9.53 22.62
CA GLY A 45 -11.56 -8.22 23.27
C GLY A 45 -10.21 -7.74 23.78
N ARG A 46 -10.22 -6.56 24.40
CA ARG A 46 -9.04 -5.87 24.94
C ARG A 46 -9.35 -5.31 26.33
N ILE A 47 -8.38 -5.40 27.24
CA ILE A 47 -8.45 -4.86 28.60
C ILE A 47 -7.35 -3.82 28.75
N TYR A 48 -7.74 -2.58 29.02
CA TYR A 48 -6.84 -1.44 29.21
C TYR A 48 -6.80 -1.07 30.70
N HIS A 49 -5.61 -0.72 31.21
CA HIS A 49 -5.45 -0.15 32.55
C HIS A 49 -5.39 1.37 32.46
N LEU A 50 -6.25 2.06 33.21
CA LEU A 50 -6.36 3.51 33.24
C LEU A 50 -5.92 4.04 34.63
N PRO A 51 -5.38 5.28 34.70
CA PRO A 51 -4.94 5.86 35.97
C PRO A 51 -6.03 5.88 37.06
N GLY A 52 -5.66 5.45 38.28
CA GLY A 52 -6.55 5.47 39.45
C GLY A 52 -7.38 4.20 39.63
N GLY A 53 -6.81 3.02 39.38
CA GLY A 53 -7.48 1.71 39.51
C GLY A 53 -8.62 1.46 38.51
N LYS A 54 -8.73 2.25 37.46
CA LYS A 54 -9.77 2.11 36.46
C LYS A 54 -9.38 1.09 35.40
N PHE A 55 -10.34 0.26 35.01
CA PHE A 55 -10.19 -0.64 33.87
C PHE A 55 -11.21 -0.31 32.81
N PHE A 56 -10.80 -0.41 31.55
CA PHE A 56 -11.66 -0.24 30.38
C PHE A 56 -11.59 -1.52 29.56
N VAL A 57 -12.75 -2.10 29.24
CA VAL A 57 -12.85 -3.39 28.55
C VAL A 57 -13.66 -3.21 27.27
N GLU A 58 -13.05 -3.57 26.14
CA GLU A 58 -13.70 -3.72 24.82
C GLU A 58 -13.93 -5.22 24.57
N ALA A 59 -15.13 -5.64 24.16
CA ALA A 59 -15.40 -7.04 23.81
C ALA A 59 -16.43 -7.20 22.68
N TRP A 60 -16.23 -8.20 21.82
CA TRP A 60 -17.11 -8.55 20.69
C TRP A 60 -17.14 -10.06 20.40
N PRO A 61 -18.34 -10.65 20.16
CA PRO A 61 -18.47 -12.07 19.87
C PRO A 61 -18.30 -12.39 18.38
N GLN A 62 -17.87 -13.63 18.09
CA GLN A 62 -17.70 -14.21 16.77
C GLN A 62 -18.35 -15.61 16.71
N PRO A 63 -18.92 -16.02 15.56
CA PRO A 63 -19.05 -15.24 14.32
C PRO A 63 -20.14 -14.15 14.40
N TRP A 64 -19.86 -13.00 13.77
CA TRP A 64 -20.70 -11.79 13.72
C TRP A 64 -22.16 -12.05 13.27
N THR A 65 -22.40 -13.13 12.54
CA THR A 65 -23.72 -13.51 12.00
C THR A 65 -24.71 -14.01 13.05
N ALA A 66 -24.24 -14.47 14.21
CA ALA A 66 -25.10 -14.79 15.34
C ALA A 66 -25.42 -13.50 16.11
N ARG A 67 -26.68 -13.03 16.10
CA ARG A 67 -27.09 -11.89 16.95
C ARG A 67 -26.93 -12.31 18.42
N LEU A 68 -25.83 -11.89 19.00
CA LEU A 68 -25.37 -12.15 20.36
C LEU A 68 -25.15 -10.79 21.02
N GLU A 69 -25.70 -10.60 22.22
CA GLU A 69 -25.63 -9.34 22.94
C GLU A 69 -24.77 -9.52 24.20
N ILE A 70 -23.97 -8.52 24.56
CA ILE A 70 -23.18 -8.55 25.80
C ILE A 70 -24.03 -7.90 26.91
N ASP A 71 -24.45 -8.72 27.87
CA ASP A 71 -25.38 -8.38 28.95
C ASP A 71 -24.66 -7.83 30.19
N LYS A 72 -23.40 -8.20 30.40
CA LYS A 72 -22.61 -7.77 31.56
C LYS A 72 -21.11 -7.87 31.30
N ILE A 73 -20.34 -6.89 31.78
CA ILE A 73 -18.89 -7.00 31.99
C ILE A 73 -18.61 -6.75 33.49
N SER A 74 -17.78 -7.59 34.11
CA SER A 74 -17.27 -7.40 35.47
C SER A 74 -15.82 -7.86 35.62
N LEU A 75 -15.14 -7.39 36.66
CA LEU A 75 -13.84 -7.88 37.10
C LEU A 75 -13.97 -8.61 38.44
N THR A 76 -13.16 -9.64 38.66
CA THR A 76 -12.94 -10.25 39.96
C THR A 76 -11.50 -10.01 40.38
N SER A 77 -11.30 -9.43 41.57
CA SER A 77 -9.97 -9.18 42.14
C SER A 77 -9.29 -10.45 42.64
N PRO A 78 -7.98 -10.40 42.96
CA PRO A 78 -7.27 -11.50 43.63
C PRO A 78 -7.90 -11.89 44.98
N SER A 79 -8.50 -10.92 45.70
CA SER A 79 -9.26 -11.15 46.94
C SER A 79 -10.66 -11.75 46.73
N GLY A 80 -11.14 -11.86 45.48
CA GLY A 80 -12.44 -12.45 45.14
C GLY A 80 -13.61 -11.46 45.06
N ASN A 81 -13.37 -10.16 45.23
CA ASN A 81 -14.40 -9.12 45.12
C ASN A 81 -14.81 -8.91 43.65
N GLU A 82 -16.11 -8.73 43.37
CA GLU A 82 -16.62 -8.45 42.02
C GLU A 82 -16.88 -6.94 41.83
N TYR A 83 -16.26 -6.35 40.80
CA TYR A 83 -16.44 -4.97 40.35
C TYR A 83 -17.16 -4.96 39.01
N ARG A 84 -18.18 -4.13 38.83
CA ARG A 84 -19.05 -4.14 37.63
C ARG A 84 -18.89 -2.84 36.85
N SER A 85 -19.06 -2.90 35.53
CA SER A 85 -19.12 -1.69 34.70
C SER A 85 -20.30 -0.82 35.13
N LYS A 86 -20.07 0.50 35.29
CA LYS A 86 -21.13 1.44 35.70
C LYS A 86 -22.27 1.51 34.69
N GLU A 87 -21.93 1.44 33.42
CA GLU A 87 -22.84 1.42 32.27
C GLU A 87 -22.17 0.58 31.17
N LEU A 88 -22.96 -0.20 30.44
CA LEU A 88 -22.51 -0.88 29.23
C LEU A 88 -22.92 -0.04 28.02
N GLN A 89 -21.94 0.43 27.28
CA GLN A 89 -22.18 1.21 26.06
C GLN A 89 -21.88 0.32 24.86
N ASN A 90 -22.91 0.06 24.06
CA ASN A 90 -22.78 -0.64 22.79
C ASN A 90 -22.47 0.40 21.70
N HIS A 91 -21.29 0.30 21.10
CA HIS A 91 -20.87 1.18 20.01
C HIS A 91 -20.80 0.41 18.70
N PRO A 92 -21.26 0.98 17.56
CA PRO A 92 -20.96 0.41 16.24
C PRO A 92 -19.44 0.32 16.06
N LEU A 93 -18.94 -0.74 15.41
CA LEU A 93 -17.49 -0.98 15.31
C LEU A 93 -16.68 0.24 14.81
N ARG A 94 -17.25 1.00 13.86
CA ARG A 94 -16.66 2.24 13.31
C ARG A 94 -16.47 3.40 14.30
N LYS A 95 -17.07 3.35 15.50
CA LYS A 95 -16.97 4.39 16.55
C LYS A 95 -16.00 4.04 17.68
N ILE A 96 -15.20 2.98 17.52
CA ILE A 96 -14.16 2.61 18.51
C ILE A 96 -13.14 3.75 18.69
N ALA A 97 -12.70 4.42 17.61
CA ALA A 97 -11.73 5.51 17.70
C ALA A 97 -12.24 6.70 18.55
N GLU A 98 -13.50 7.13 18.33
CA GLU A 98 -14.16 8.16 19.15
C GLU A 98 -14.24 7.77 20.63
N SER A 99 -14.50 6.48 20.89
CA SER A 99 -14.57 5.94 22.25
C SER A 99 -13.19 5.97 22.92
N ARG A 100 -12.12 5.62 22.22
CA ARG A 100 -10.75 5.66 22.74
C ARG A 100 -10.28 7.09 23.01
N GLU A 101 -10.58 8.04 22.12
CA GLU A 101 -10.24 9.46 22.30
C GLU A 101 -10.87 10.05 23.57
N LYS A 102 -12.09 9.63 23.91
CA LYS A 102 -12.80 10.07 25.14
C LYS A 102 -12.09 9.65 26.44
N TYR A 103 -11.34 8.54 26.44
CA TYR A 103 -10.71 7.97 27.64
C TYR A 103 -9.17 8.02 27.61
N ALA A 104 -8.57 8.58 26.56
CA ALA A 104 -7.14 8.89 26.52
C ALA A 104 -6.79 10.00 27.54
N PRO A 105 -5.63 9.94 28.22
CA PRO A 105 -5.25 10.94 29.22
C PRO A 105 -5.04 12.33 28.60
N SER A 106 -5.61 13.36 29.24
CA SER A 106 -5.64 14.71 28.70
C SER A 106 -4.30 15.45 28.80
N SER A 107 -3.62 15.56 27.64
CA SER A 107 -2.46 16.41 27.35
C SER A 107 -1.07 15.93 27.82
N PRO A 108 -0.01 16.08 26.98
CA PRO A 108 1.38 15.78 27.37
C PRO A 108 1.97 16.64 28.49
N ARG A 109 1.26 17.68 28.97
CA ARG A 109 1.81 18.64 29.95
C ARG A 109 1.83 18.11 31.37
N GLU A 110 0.97 17.17 31.76
CA GLU A 110 0.95 16.60 33.11
C GLU A 110 2.04 15.53 33.33
N ASN A 111 2.37 14.72 32.32
CA ASN A 111 3.45 13.71 32.45
C ASN A 111 4.86 14.33 32.49
N LYS A 112 5.09 15.46 31.81
CA LYS A 112 6.42 16.10 31.76
C LYS A 112 6.87 16.69 33.10
N ALA A 113 5.95 16.92 34.04
CA ALA A 113 6.26 17.35 35.41
C ALA A 113 6.68 16.20 36.35
N ARG A 114 6.56 14.93 35.90
CA ARG A 114 6.75 13.74 36.75
C ARG A 114 7.97 12.87 36.39
N GLN A 115 8.53 13.04 35.19
CA GLN A 115 9.69 12.25 34.71
C GLN A 115 11.07 12.91 34.92
N ASN A 116 11.15 14.24 35.05
CA ASN A 116 12.43 14.95 35.22
C ASN A 116 12.97 14.92 36.67
N LYS A 117 13.15 13.72 37.27
CA LYS A 117 13.90 13.58 38.53
C LYS A 117 14.45 12.20 38.94
N VAL A 118 14.69 11.26 38.02
CA VAL A 118 15.45 10.02 38.32
C VAL A 118 16.40 9.65 37.17
N ALA A 119 17.60 10.24 37.16
CA ALA A 119 18.72 9.80 36.32
C ALA A 119 20.04 10.29 36.93
N ASP A 120 20.51 9.60 37.96
CA ASP A 120 21.92 9.48 38.38
C ASP A 120 22.00 8.44 39.51
N TRP A 121 23.22 7.97 39.83
CA TRP A 121 23.57 6.93 40.83
C TRP A 121 23.46 5.46 40.37
N LEU A 122 24.49 5.04 39.65
CA LEU A 122 25.18 3.77 39.93
C LEU A 122 26.65 4.07 40.29
N VAL A 123 27.30 3.11 40.97
CA VAL A 123 28.72 3.07 41.39
C VAL A 123 29.17 4.21 42.36
N PRO A 124 30.21 4.03 43.22
CA PRO A 124 31.10 2.87 43.31
C PRO A 124 31.38 2.32 44.72
N ASP A 125 32.11 1.21 44.75
CA ASP A 125 33.11 0.95 45.79
C ASP A 125 34.52 1.03 45.16
N ALA A 126 35.53 1.36 45.98
CA ALA A 126 36.94 1.64 45.61
C ALA A 126 37.28 3.02 44.96
N HIS A 127 37.48 4.01 45.83
CA HIS A 127 38.54 5.04 45.82
C HIS A 127 39.12 5.59 44.49
N ALA A 128 38.89 6.89 44.22
CA ALA A 128 39.96 7.92 44.28
C ALA A 128 39.38 9.35 44.23
N THR A 129 40.11 10.30 44.81
CA THR A 129 39.73 11.72 44.97
C THR A 129 39.87 12.56 43.69
N CYS A 130 38.90 13.45 43.42
CA CYS A 130 39.07 14.91 43.29
C CYS A 130 37.93 15.60 42.50
N SER A 131 37.34 16.65 43.09
CA SER A 131 36.61 17.75 42.41
C SER A 131 37.55 18.97 42.33
N PRO A 132 37.17 20.17 41.79
CA PRO A 132 35.92 20.57 41.11
C PRO A 132 36.12 21.43 39.83
N GLY A 133 35.03 21.92 39.21
CA GLY A 133 35.08 23.19 38.45
C GLY A 133 33.95 23.51 37.46
N HIS A 134 32.99 24.35 37.88
CA HIS A 134 32.21 25.36 37.09
C HIS A 134 31.42 24.94 35.81
N ALA A 135 30.39 25.64 35.30
CA ALA A 135 29.43 26.67 35.78
C ALA A 135 28.25 26.67 34.74
N ALA A 136 26.97 26.61 35.11
CA ALA A 136 26.03 27.72 35.38
C ALA A 136 25.77 28.72 34.21
N GLY A 137 24.49 28.87 33.82
CA GLY A 137 23.94 29.88 32.89
C GLY A 137 22.86 29.29 31.96
N SER A 138 21.56 29.29 32.28
CA SER A 138 20.57 30.39 32.42
C SER A 138 19.94 30.86 31.10
N ASP A 139 18.63 30.60 30.95
CA ASP A 139 17.55 31.40 30.34
C ASP A 139 17.95 32.70 29.58
N LYS A 140 17.34 33.08 28.44
CA LYS A 140 15.89 33.33 28.26
C LYS A 140 15.56 33.80 26.82
N ASP A 141 14.27 34.07 26.56
CA ASP A 141 13.68 34.89 25.47
C ASP A 141 13.79 34.33 24.02
N ASP A 142 12.84 34.55 23.08
CA ASP A 142 11.39 34.73 23.21
C ASP A 142 10.69 34.42 21.86
N ALA A 143 9.36 34.33 21.89
CA ALA A 143 8.39 34.09 20.80
C ALA A 143 8.75 34.39 19.31
N ALA A 144 8.52 33.39 18.44
CA ALA A 144 8.12 33.56 17.04
C ALA A 144 7.32 32.33 16.51
N ASP A 145 6.52 32.53 15.46
CA ASP A 145 5.87 31.53 14.59
C ASP A 145 4.73 30.64 15.13
N GLU A 146 3.70 31.26 15.72
CA GLU A 146 2.34 30.69 15.77
C GLU A 146 1.55 31.05 14.48
N ALA A 147 2.01 30.56 13.32
CA ALA A 147 1.39 30.91 12.02
C ALA A 147 1.43 29.83 10.92
N ARG A 148 1.55 28.53 11.25
CA ARG A 148 1.49 27.46 10.24
C ARG A 148 0.97 26.09 10.71
N ASP A 149 -0.08 26.05 11.53
CA ASP A 149 -0.76 24.78 11.86
C ASP A 149 -2.29 24.83 11.71
N ARG A 150 -2.76 24.63 10.47
CA ARG A 150 -4.14 24.21 10.13
C ARG A 150 -4.13 23.39 8.84
N ARG A 151 -3.42 22.26 8.82
CA ARG A 151 -3.56 21.26 7.72
C ARG A 151 -3.17 19.82 8.05
N THR A 152 -3.06 19.46 9.34
CA THR A 152 -2.63 18.10 9.75
C THR A 152 -3.55 17.51 10.83
N ARG A 153 -4.80 17.19 10.45
CA ARG A 153 -5.73 16.34 11.24
C ARG A 153 -6.55 15.43 10.33
N ALA A 154 -5.89 14.48 9.69
CA ALA A 154 -6.51 13.32 9.02
C ALA A 154 -5.42 12.32 8.59
N ALA A 155 -4.88 11.52 9.53
CA ALA A 155 -4.12 10.29 9.26
C ALA A 155 -3.63 9.67 10.59
N PHE A 156 -4.49 8.91 11.29
CA PHE A 156 -4.03 7.93 12.29
C PHE A 156 -5.09 6.83 12.41
N GLY A 157 -4.78 5.63 11.90
CA GLY A 157 -5.75 4.53 11.84
C GLY A 157 -5.42 3.42 10.84
N ARG A 158 -4.26 2.75 10.96
CA ARG A 158 -4.02 1.44 10.35
C ARG A 158 -3.18 0.55 11.26
N LEU A 159 -3.81 -0.43 11.90
CA LEU A 159 -3.49 -1.85 11.74
C LEU A 159 -4.56 -2.72 12.44
N MET A 160 -5.39 -3.42 11.66
CA MET A 160 -5.97 -4.74 11.98
C MET A 160 -6.67 -5.24 10.70
N SER A 161 -6.28 -6.40 10.19
CA SER A 161 -7.02 -7.08 9.12
C SER A 161 -8.27 -7.73 9.70
N VAL A 162 -9.46 -7.31 9.25
CA VAL A 162 -10.75 -7.86 9.70
C VAL A 162 -11.63 -8.17 8.50
N ALA A 163 -12.12 -9.41 8.42
CA ALA A 163 -13.08 -9.82 7.39
C ALA A 163 -14.40 -9.04 7.47
N LYS A 164 -15.03 -8.76 6.32
CA LYS A 164 -16.29 -7.98 6.12
C LYS A 164 -17.14 -7.84 7.40
N VAL A 165 -17.01 -6.67 8.04
CA VAL A 165 -17.83 -6.21 9.17
C VAL A 165 -19.10 -5.55 8.62
N SER A 166 -20.25 -5.85 9.21
CA SER A 166 -21.54 -5.28 8.80
C SER A 166 -21.94 -4.09 9.68
N ASP A 167 -22.85 -3.22 9.20
CA ASP A 167 -23.47 -2.13 10.01
C ASP A 167 -24.25 -2.63 11.26
N LYS A 168 -24.29 -3.95 11.51
CA LYS A 168 -24.95 -4.57 12.66
C LYS A 168 -23.96 -5.06 13.72
N ASP A 169 -22.69 -4.72 13.58
CA ASP A 169 -21.60 -5.26 14.41
C ASP A 169 -21.25 -4.24 15.51
N TRP A 170 -21.42 -4.67 16.77
CA TRP A 170 -21.29 -3.83 17.96
C TRP A 170 -20.16 -4.31 18.86
N VAL A 171 -19.41 -3.37 19.43
CA VAL A 171 -18.52 -3.61 20.57
C VAL A 171 -19.23 -3.16 21.84
N ALA A 172 -19.24 -4.01 22.85
CA ALA A 172 -19.65 -3.61 24.19
C ALA A 172 -18.44 -3.07 24.96
N VAL A 173 -18.63 -1.90 25.56
CA VAL A 173 -17.59 -1.16 26.27
C VAL A 173 -18.03 -0.95 27.72
N GLY A 174 -17.13 -1.22 28.67
CA GLY A 174 -17.37 -1.01 30.09
C GLY A 174 -16.18 -0.38 30.82
N GLU A 175 -16.42 0.76 31.48
CA GLU A 175 -15.51 1.36 32.46
C GLU A 175 -15.81 0.82 33.86
N ILE A 176 -14.79 0.32 34.55
CA ILE A 176 -14.90 -0.36 35.84
C ILE A 176 -13.96 0.34 36.84
N ASP A 177 -14.54 0.95 37.87
CA ASP A 177 -13.79 1.45 39.03
C ASP A 177 -13.43 0.23 39.92
N ALA A 178 -12.14 -0.06 40.08
CA ALA A 178 -11.65 -1.08 40.99
C ALA A 178 -10.48 -0.53 41.84
N PRO A 179 -10.22 -1.04 43.05
CA PRO A 179 -9.00 -0.72 43.78
C PRO A 179 -7.81 -1.44 43.13
N GLU A 180 -6.64 -0.81 43.15
CA GLU A 180 -5.38 -1.41 42.67
C GLU A 180 -4.90 -2.52 43.62
N GLU A 181 -5.44 -3.74 43.45
CA GLU A 181 -4.95 -4.95 44.13
C GLU A 181 -3.92 -5.69 43.25
N PRO A 182 -2.68 -5.91 43.71
CA PRO A 182 -1.69 -6.67 42.95
C PRO A 182 -2.04 -8.16 42.92
N GLY A 183 -1.97 -8.79 41.74
CA GLY A 183 -2.18 -10.23 41.60
C GLY A 183 -2.92 -10.65 40.32
N ARG A 184 -3.59 -11.80 40.38
CA ARG A 184 -4.31 -12.40 39.26
C ARG A 184 -5.79 -12.01 39.29
N TRP A 185 -6.18 -11.09 38.41
CA TRP A 185 -7.55 -10.67 38.17
C TRP A 185 -8.25 -11.61 37.19
N LYS A 186 -9.58 -11.50 37.10
CA LYS A 186 -10.40 -12.15 36.07
C LYS A 186 -11.38 -11.16 35.49
N ALA A 187 -11.44 -11.00 34.18
CA ALA A 187 -12.57 -10.36 33.52
C ALA A 187 -13.66 -11.40 33.26
N ASN A 188 -14.91 -11.07 33.58
CA ASN A 188 -16.08 -11.89 33.29
C ASN A 188 -16.99 -11.15 32.32
N VAL A 189 -17.31 -11.78 31.20
CA VAL A 189 -18.23 -11.23 30.19
C VAL A 189 -19.40 -12.18 30.02
N MET A 190 -20.62 -11.67 30.19
CA MET A 190 -21.85 -12.43 29.95
C MET A 190 -22.37 -12.11 28.55
N VAL A 191 -22.45 -13.13 27.70
CA VAL A 191 -23.10 -13.05 26.39
C VAL A 191 -24.48 -13.68 26.48
N VAL A 192 -25.47 -13.09 25.81
CA VAL A 192 -26.86 -13.58 25.75
C VAL A 192 -27.25 -13.83 24.30
N ASP A 193 -27.82 -15.01 24.03
CA ASP A 193 -28.38 -15.33 22.72
C ASP A 193 -29.83 -14.85 22.55
N LYS A 194 -30.36 -14.89 21.32
CA LYS A 194 -31.75 -14.52 21.00
C LYS A 194 -32.84 -15.24 21.81
N ARG A 195 -32.51 -16.34 22.49
CA ARG A 195 -33.44 -17.13 23.32
C ARG A 195 -33.31 -16.79 24.81
N GLY A 196 -32.50 -15.79 25.16
CA GLY A 196 -32.19 -15.41 26.54
C GLY A 196 -31.17 -16.30 27.22
N ALA A 197 -30.51 -17.23 26.51
CA ALA A 197 -29.53 -18.13 27.11
C ALA A 197 -28.24 -17.36 27.44
N LYS A 198 -27.92 -17.26 28.73
CA LYS A 198 -26.72 -16.56 29.24
C LYS A 198 -25.49 -17.49 29.21
N ARG A 199 -24.38 -16.99 28.67
CA ARG A 199 -23.11 -17.72 28.52
C ARG A 199 -21.97 -16.90 29.15
N PRO A 200 -21.32 -17.41 30.22
CA PRO A 200 -20.19 -16.74 30.86
C PRO A 200 -18.88 -17.01 30.11
N PHE A 201 -18.09 -15.95 29.97
CA PHE A 201 -16.68 -15.99 29.60
C PHE A 201 -15.87 -15.45 30.80
N THR A 202 -14.75 -16.09 31.13
CA THR A 202 -13.88 -15.70 32.25
C THR A 202 -12.43 -15.70 31.78
N ILE A 203 -11.86 -14.51 31.62
CA ILE A 203 -10.50 -14.25 31.13
C ILE A 203 -9.58 -13.94 32.32
N PRO A 204 -8.67 -14.84 32.72
CA PRO A 204 -7.72 -14.55 33.79
C PRO A 204 -6.53 -13.72 33.26
N PHE A 205 -6.20 -12.62 33.94
CA PHE A 205 -5.02 -11.79 33.63
C PHE A 205 -4.22 -11.49 34.90
N GLY A 206 -2.94 -11.18 34.76
CA GLY A 206 -2.04 -10.87 35.88
C GLY A 206 -1.53 -9.44 35.79
N TYR A 207 -1.60 -8.69 36.89
CA TYR A 207 -1.09 -7.32 36.95
C TYR A 207 0.08 -7.23 37.96
N PRO A 208 1.32 -7.00 37.49
CA PRO A 208 2.49 -6.85 38.36
C PRO A 208 2.65 -5.39 38.81
N MET A 209 2.63 -5.14 40.12
CA MET A 209 3.03 -3.83 40.66
C MET A 209 4.56 -3.74 40.84
N PRO A 210 5.20 -2.61 40.48
CA PRO A 210 6.58 -2.34 40.86
C PRO A 210 6.69 -2.22 42.40
N LYS A 211 7.76 -2.79 42.97
CA LYS A 211 7.98 -2.80 44.42
C LYS A 211 8.34 -1.40 44.93
N GLY A 212 7.35 -0.69 45.49
CA GLY A 212 7.59 0.57 46.20
C GLY A 212 8.34 0.35 47.54
N PRO A 213 9.21 1.27 47.97
CA PRO A 213 9.90 1.20 49.26
C PRO A 213 8.93 1.53 50.41
N ALA A 214 9.10 0.83 51.54
CA ALA A 214 8.32 1.09 52.76
C ALA A 214 8.65 2.47 53.35
N SER A 215 7.64 3.26 53.69
CA SER A 215 7.82 4.58 54.28
C SER A 215 7.99 4.53 55.81
N GLY A 216 8.96 5.29 56.32
CA GLY A 216 9.16 5.54 57.75
C GLY A 216 9.20 7.04 58.03
N ASN A 217 8.39 7.48 59.00
CA ASN A 217 8.36 8.74 59.79
C ASN A 217 9.32 9.91 59.47
N GLY A 218 8.82 11.16 59.56
CA GLY A 218 9.74 12.31 59.79
C GLY A 218 9.25 13.76 59.63
N THR A 219 8.18 14.19 60.31
CA THR A 219 7.99 15.53 60.96
C THR A 219 8.64 16.86 60.46
N THR A 220 7.81 17.92 60.40
CA THR A 220 8.08 19.36 60.76
C THR A 220 9.01 20.23 59.86
N THR A 221 8.86 21.56 59.66
CA THR A 221 7.89 22.60 60.14
C THR A 221 7.83 23.86 59.24
N ALA A 222 6.72 24.60 59.38
CA ALA A 222 6.37 26.00 59.02
C ALA A 222 7.44 27.08 58.71
N GLY A 223 7.03 28.10 57.93
CA GLY A 223 7.66 29.44 57.89
C GLY A 223 7.12 30.37 56.78
N GLY A 224 6.53 31.51 57.15
CA GLY A 224 5.80 32.44 56.26
C GLY A 224 6.49 33.80 55.96
N PRO A 225 5.74 34.89 55.64
CA PRO A 225 6.08 35.75 54.48
C PRO A 225 6.19 37.27 54.74
N SER A 226 6.71 38.03 53.77
CA SER A 226 6.48 39.48 53.49
C SER A 226 7.37 39.92 52.30
N GLY A 227 7.19 41.04 51.58
CA GLY A 227 6.16 42.10 51.55
C GLY A 227 6.47 43.14 50.45
N LYS A 228 5.48 43.91 49.96
CA LYS A 228 5.66 45.03 49.00
C LYS A 228 6.10 46.33 49.72
N PRO A 229 6.62 47.35 48.99
CA PRO A 229 5.76 48.52 48.73
C PRO A 229 5.95 49.17 47.33
N ALA A 230 5.28 50.30 47.07
CA ALA A 230 5.18 51.02 45.80
C ALA A 230 5.41 52.54 45.97
N SER A 231 5.64 53.30 44.88
CA SER A 231 5.15 54.70 44.68
C SER A 231 5.61 55.33 43.33
N SER A 232 5.05 56.49 42.97
CA SER A 232 5.02 57.06 41.59
C SER A 232 5.84 58.38 41.42
N PRO A 233 5.39 59.45 40.71
CA PRO A 233 5.75 59.76 39.30
C PRO A 233 6.33 61.19 39.05
N LYS A 234 6.73 61.53 37.80
CA LYS A 234 6.71 62.92 37.24
C LYS A 234 7.05 63.03 35.73
N THR A 235 6.61 64.15 35.11
CA THR A 235 6.78 64.63 33.72
C THR A 235 7.08 66.17 33.75
N PRO A 236 7.05 67.04 32.69
CA PRO A 236 7.11 66.89 31.21
C PRO A 236 7.99 67.94 30.41
N LYS A 237 8.28 67.68 29.10
CA LYS A 237 8.39 68.63 27.93
C LYS A 237 9.43 69.80 27.95
N PRO A 238 9.66 70.59 26.85
CA PRO A 238 9.03 70.68 25.50
C PRO A 238 9.96 70.12 24.36
N ALA A 239 9.98 70.47 23.06
CA ALA A 239 9.37 71.53 22.22
C ALA A 239 9.22 71.14 20.70
N THR A 240 8.75 72.08 19.86
CA THR A 240 8.52 72.02 18.37
C THR A 240 8.62 73.49 17.81
N PRO A 241 8.17 73.93 16.60
CA PRO A 241 7.66 73.29 15.35
C PRO A 241 8.15 73.90 13.99
N LYS A 242 7.68 73.39 12.82
CA LYS A 242 6.99 74.18 11.73
C LYS A 242 6.52 73.33 10.52
N GLY A 243 5.33 73.65 9.98
CA GLY A 243 4.73 73.08 8.73
C GLY A 243 4.80 74.07 7.54
N PRO A 244 3.82 74.20 6.60
CA PRO A 244 2.41 73.72 6.65
C PRO A 244 1.74 73.17 5.34
N ARG A 245 0.52 72.60 5.46
CA ARG A 245 -0.73 72.62 4.59
C ARG A 245 -0.58 72.66 3.04
N GLY A 246 -1.34 71.97 2.17
CA GLY A 246 -2.55 71.09 2.20
C GLY A 246 -3.10 70.97 0.73
N GLY A 247 -4.10 70.18 0.31
CA GLY A 247 -5.11 69.32 0.96
C GLY A 247 -5.67 68.22 0.01
N GLY A 248 -7.00 68.15 -0.27
CA GLY A 248 -7.65 67.17 -1.20
C GLY A 248 -8.79 67.78 -2.04
N PRO A 249 -9.78 67.02 -2.60
CA PRO A 249 -9.95 65.56 -2.68
C PRO A 249 -10.43 64.99 -4.08
N ALA A 250 -10.82 63.70 -4.11
CA ALA A 250 -11.71 63.00 -5.07
C ALA A 250 -11.16 62.34 -6.37
N GLY A 251 -11.73 61.18 -6.74
CA GLY A 251 -11.77 60.61 -8.11
C GLY A 251 -11.05 59.25 -8.35
N PRO A 252 -11.77 58.15 -8.68
CA PRO A 252 -11.18 56.84 -9.02
C PRO A 252 -11.33 56.43 -10.50
N ALA A 253 -10.38 55.63 -11.05
CA ALA A 253 -10.57 54.63 -12.12
C ALA A 253 -9.22 54.03 -12.63
N GLY A 254 -9.24 52.80 -13.18
CA GLY A 254 -8.25 52.35 -14.18
C GLY A 254 -7.43 51.09 -13.84
N PRO A 255 -7.72 49.91 -14.44
CA PRO A 255 -6.85 48.73 -14.41
C PRO A 255 -5.89 48.67 -15.60
N HIS A 256 -4.79 47.91 -15.47
CA HIS A 256 -3.86 47.63 -16.58
C HIS A 256 -4.00 46.20 -17.11
N THR A 257 -4.19 46.09 -18.42
CA THR A 257 -3.93 44.89 -19.25
C THR A 257 -2.78 45.19 -20.23
N PRO A 258 -2.02 44.18 -20.67
CA PRO A 258 -1.20 44.28 -21.88
C PRO A 258 -1.84 43.55 -23.09
N GLY A 259 -1.68 44.14 -24.27
CA GLY A 259 -2.15 43.63 -25.57
C GLY A 259 -1.07 42.90 -26.40
N PRO A 260 -1.36 42.51 -27.66
CA PRO A 260 -0.78 41.28 -28.25
C PRO A 260 -0.10 41.43 -29.64
N SER A 261 0.27 40.27 -30.22
CA SER A 261 0.43 39.96 -31.67
C SER A 261 1.74 40.42 -32.38
N PRO A 262 2.06 39.94 -33.62
CA PRO A 262 1.43 38.89 -34.45
C PRO A 262 2.37 37.79 -35.05
N SER A 263 1.77 36.78 -35.72
CA SER A 263 2.42 35.77 -36.59
C SER A 263 2.67 36.29 -38.03
N PRO A 264 3.38 35.52 -38.91
CA PRO A 264 2.67 34.64 -39.88
C PRO A 264 3.39 33.29 -40.22
N GLY A 265 2.68 32.34 -40.86
CA GLY A 265 3.21 31.04 -41.41
C GLY A 265 3.52 31.10 -42.92
N PRO A 266 3.24 30.07 -43.76
CA PRO A 266 3.02 28.62 -43.54
C PRO A 266 3.74 27.69 -44.58
N SER A 267 3.72 26.34 -44.45
CA SER A 267 3.58 25.35 -45.58
C SER A 267 3.80 23.85 -45.22
N GLY A 268 2.97 22.96 -45.81
CA GLY A 268 3.36 21.66 -46.39
C GLY A 268 3.52 20.38 -45.51
N PRO A 269 2.77 19.29 -45.76
CA PRO A 269 2.99 17.96 -45.15
C PRO A 269 3.60 16.94 -46.13
N ILE A 270 4.41 16.00 -45.61
CA ILE A 270 4.82 14.75 -46.27
C ILE A 270 4.76 13.64 -45.20
N GLY A 271 4.28 12.45 -45.55
CA GLY A 271 4.27 11.28 -44.67
C GLY A 271 5.00 10.09 -45.30
N GLU A 272 5.63 9.26 -44.47
CA GLU A 272 6.22 7.97 -44.86
C GLU A 272 5.93 6.90 -43.80
N THR A 273 5.86 5.65 -44.24
CA THR A 273 5.62 4.45 -43.42
C THR A 273 6.93 3.70 -43.16
N PRO A 274 7.13 3.08 -41.98
CA PRO A 274 8.32 2.27 -41.72
C PRO A 274 8.16 0.82 -42.24
N GLY A 275 9.14 0.36 -43.02
CA GLY A 275 9.29 -1.05 -43.41
C GLY A 275 10.11 -1.88 -42.40
N PRO A 276 10.11 -3.22 -42.52
CA PRO A 276 10.77 -4.12 -41.57
C PRO A 276 12.30 -4.23 -41.77
N PRO A 277 13.07 -4.61 -40.73
CA PRO A 277 14.52 -4.76 -40.80
C PRO A 277 14.96 -6.08 -41.48
N PRO A 278 16.08 -6.08 -42.24
CA PRO A 278 16.61 -7.27 -42.91
C PRO A 278 17.57 -8.11 -42.05
N SER A 279 17.79 -9.35 -42.49
CA SER A 279 18.55 -10.42 -41.81
C SER A 279 20.09 -10.30 -41.89
N ALA A 280 20.77 -11.13 -41.10
CA ALA A 280 22.23 -11.21 -40.99
C ALA A 280 22.96 -11.86 -42.20
N PRO A 281 24.29 -11.62 -42.33
CA PRO A 281 25.27 -12.54 -42.90
C PRO A 281 26.21 -13.10 -41.80
N LEU A 282 26.53 -14.40 -41.69
CA LEU A 282 27.25 -15.31 -42.59
C LEU A 282 28.75 -14.99 -42.81
N ASP A 283 29.59 -15.99 -42.48
CA ASP A 283 31.05 -16.04 -42.67
C ASP A 283 31.52 -15.94 -44.13
N PRO A 284 32.81 -15.63 -44.35
CA PRO A 284 33.61 -16.51 -45.20
C PRO A 284 35.05 -16.83 -44.70
N HIS A 285 35.61 -17.93 -45.23
CA HIS A 285 36.85 -18.60 -44.80
C HIS A 285 38.21 -17.96 -45.22
N GLY A 286 39.16 -17.88 -44.27
CA GLY A 286 40.61 -18.24 -44.35
C GLY A 286 41.55 -17.60 -45.42
N PRO A 287 42.83 -18.06 -45.55
CA PRO A 287 43.64 -18.93 -44.67
C PRO A 287 45.14 -18.47 -44.47
N SER A 288 45.99 -19.36 -43.90
CA SER A 288 47.49 -19.34 -43.74
C SER A 288 48.08 -18.57 -42.53
N GLY A 289 49.16 -19.02 -41.85
CA GLY A 289 49.92 -20.30 -41.91
C GLY A 289 51.15 -20.32 -40.97
N GLY A 290 51.70 -21.52 -40.64
CA GLY A 290 52.93 -21.74 -39.84
C GLY A 290 52.69 -21.98 -38.33
N VAL A 291 52.73 -23.19 -37.75
CA VAL A 291 53.78 -24.25 -37.65
C VAL A 291 54.95 -23.92 -36.71
N THR A 292 54.94 -24.52 -35.51
CA THR A 292 56.10 -25.23 -34.92
C THR A 292 55.63 -26.20 -33.82
N GLU A 293 56.49 -27.16 -33.50
CA GLU A 293 56.11 -28.47 -32.94
C GLU A 293 56.36 -28.65 -31.42
N THR A 294 55.51 -29.49 -30.79
CA THR A 294 55.67 -30.47 -29.67
C THR A 294 56.92 -30.52 -28.74
N PRO A 295 56.90 -31.19 -27.54
CA PRO A 295 56.04 -32.34 -27.16
C PRO A 295 55.42 -32.42 -25.75
N LYS A 296 54.49 -33.38 -25.61
CA LYS A 296 53.89 -33.91 -24.36
C LYS A 296 54.82 -34.91 -23.66
N SER A 297 54.59 -35.19 -22.36
CA SER A 297 54.46 -36.52 -21.70
C SER A 297 54.24 -36.34 -20.15
N PRO A 298 54.09 -37.37 -19.29
CA PRO A 298 52.77 -37.86 -18.84
C PRO A 298 52.61 -37.96 -17.29
N PRO A 299 51.43 -38.35 -16.75
CA PRO A 299 51.27 -38.69 -15.33
C PRO A 299 51.69 -40.15 -15.03
N PRO A 300 52.19 -40.47 -13.81
CA PRO A 300 52.62 -41.82 -13.42
C PRO A 300 51.51 -42.68 -12.81
N ALA A 301 51.69 -44.01 -12.82
CA ALA A 301 50.77 -45.00 -12.25
C ALA A 301 51.51 -46.14 -11.51
N GLY A 302 50.85 -46.75 -10.53
CA GLY A 302 51.24 -48.03 -9.89
C GLY A 302 52.23 -47.92 -8.72
N PRO A 303 52.36 -48.97 -7.87
CA PRO A 303 52.09 -50.38 -8.18
C PRO A 303 51.09 -51.13 -7.26
N THR A 304 50.81 -52.38 -7.64
CA THR A 304 49.87 -53.37 -7.06
C THR A 304 50.56 -54.52 -6.31
N THR A 305 49.84 -55.20 -5.41
CA THR A 305 49.92 -56.63 -4.97
C THR A 305 48.69 -56.88 -4.04
N GLY A 306 48.07 -58.06 -3.87
CA GLY A 306 48.13 -59.42 -4.44
C GLY A 306 46.94 -60.27 -3.90
N GLU A 307 46.60 -61.42 -4.51
CA GLU A 307 45.32 -62.18 -4.36
C GLU A 307 45.30 -63.30 -3.25
N PRO A 308 44.49 -64.41 -3.32
CA PRO A 308 43.12 -64.65 -2.75
C PRO A 308 43.09 -65.95 -1.86
N PRO A 309 42.11 -66.91 -1.85
CA PRO A 309 40.64 -66.96 -2.12
C PRO A 309 39.77 -67.71 -1.04
N GLY A 310 38.43 -67.77 -1.19
CA GLY A 310 37.55 -68.74 -0.49
C GLY A 310 36.02 -68.49 -0.65
N PRO A 311 35.11 -69.51 -0.68
CA PRO A 311 33.95 -69.44 -1.60
C PRO A 311 32.51 -69.72 -1.07
N SER A 312 31.53 -69.54 -1.97
CA SER A 312 30.17 -70.13 -2.03
C SER A 312 29.07 -69.52 -1.12
N THR A 313 27.76 -69.49 -1.43
CA THR A 313 26.90 -70.00 -2.54
C THR A 313 25.77 -69.00 -2.88
N GLY A 314 25.11 -69.12 -4.04
CA GLY A 314 23.87 -68.38 -4.41
C GLY A 314 22.58 -68.91 -3.72
N PRO A 315 21.34 -68.66 -4.25
CA PRO A 315 21.01 -68.34 -5.65
C PRO A 315 19.93 -67.25 -5.95
N GLU A 316 19.97 -66.77 -7.20
CA GLU A 316 18.86 -66.45 -8.14
C GLU A 316 17.78 -65.35 -7.92
N SER A 317 17.27 -64.90 -9.09
CA SER A 317 16.02 -64.17 -9.40
C SER A 317 16.06 -62.63 -9.48
N PRO A 318 15.27 -62.02 -10.41
CA PRO A 318 15.92 -61.26 -11.49
C PRO A 318 15.60 -59.75 -11.57
N ALA A 319 16.34 -59.06 -12.42
CA ALA A 319 16.20 -57.63 -12.71
C ALA A 319 14.99 -57.27 -13.60
N PRO A 320 14.36 -56.10 -13.40
CA PRO A 320 13.58 -55.41 -14.42
C PRO A 320 14.48 -54.51 -15.28
N GLY A 321 14.26 -54.51 -16.60
CA GLY A 321 15.01 -53.68 -17.55
C GLY A 321 14.58 -52.20 -17.60
N PRO A 322 15.32 -51.34 -18.32
CA PRO A 322 14.99 -49.92 -18.44
C PRO A 322 13.73 -49.71 -19.28
N GLY A 323 12.75 -48.99 -18.73
CA GLY A 323 11.52 -48.62 -19.42
C GLY A 323 11.78 -47.62 -20.55
N ALA A 324 11.14 -47.85 -21.70
CA ALA A 324 11.30 -47.01 -22.89
C ALA A 324 10.60 -45.65 -22.75
N SER A 325 11.18 -44.63 -23.39
CA SER A 325 10.54 -43.32 -23.59
C SER A 325 9.24 -43.46 -24.39
N PRO A 326 8.14 -42.79 -24.00
CA PRO A 326 6.99 -42.63 -24.88
C PRO A 326 7.34 -41.63 -25.98
N SER A 327 7.35 -42.10 -27.22
CA SER A 327 7.46 -41.26 -28.42
C SER A 327 6.19 -40.40 -28.58
N SER A 328 6.35 -39.08 -28.62
CA SER A 328 5.27 -38.15 -29.00
C SER A 328 4.77 -38.45 -30.42
N PRO A 329 3.45 -38.43 -30.68
CA PRO A 329 2.93 -38.50 -32.04
C PRO A 329 3.23 -37.20 -32.80
N GLU A 330 3.69 -37.31 -34.04
CA GLU A 330 3.83 -36.17 -34.95
C GLU A 330 2.44 -35.53 -35.22
N PRO A 331 2.32 -34.19 -35.22
CA PRO A 331 1.09 -33.54 -35.63
C PRO A 331 0.88 -33.70 -37.13
N SER A 332 -0.31 -34.16 -37.52
CA SER A 332 -0.71 -34.23 -38.93
C SER A 332 -0.68 -32.84 -39.58
N PRO A 333 -0.27 -32.71 -40.85
CA PRO A 333 -0.23 -31.41 -41.52
C PRO A 333 -1.64 -30.82 -41.66
N LEU A 334 -1.76 -29.53 -41.34
CA LEU A 334 -2.99 -28.77 -41.49
C LEU A 334 -3.42 -28.70 -42.97
N PRO A 335 -4.73 -28.75 -43.29
CA PRO A 335 -5.21 -28.50 -44.64
C PRO A 335 -4.92 -27.05 -45.05
N PRO A 336 -4.66 -26.77 -46.34
CA PRO A 336 -4.42 -25.42 -46.82
C PRO A 336 -5.67 -24.54 -46.67
N PRO A 337 -5.50 -23.22 -46.45
CA PRO A 337 -6.63 -22.31 -46.29
C PRO A 337 -7.47 -22.21 -47.58
N PRO A 338 -8.80 -22.01 -47.48
CA PRO A 338 -9.66 -21.85 -48.64
C PRO A 338 -9.28 -20.59 -49.43
N SER A 339 -9.31 -20.69 -50.77
CA SER A 339 -9.00 -19.58 -51.67
C SER A 339 -9.98 -18.41 -51.50
N PRO A 340 -9.54 -17.15 -51.62
CA PRO A 340 -10.41 -15.99 -51.51
C PRO A 340 -11.43 -15.95 -52.68
N PRO A 341 -12.66 -15.45 -52.44
CA PRO A 341 -13.66 -15.30 -53.49
C PRO A 341 -13.25 -14.23 -54.52
N PRO A 342 -13.70 -14.33 -55.78
CA PRO A 342 -13.27 -13.45 -56.86
C PRO A 342 -13.79 -12.02 -56.67
N SER A 343 -12.89 -11.05 -56.88
CA SER A 343 -13.17 -9.62 -56.82
C SER A 343 -14.02 -9.14 -58.01
N THR A 344 -15.22 -8.62 -57.76
CA THR A 344 -16.00 -7.85 -58.74
C THR A 344 -15.52 -6.39 -58.83
N PRO A 345 -15.56 -5.74 -60.01
CA PRO A 345 -14.87 -4.48 -60.24
C PRO A 345 -15.71 -3.22 -59.95
N GLY A 346 -15.03 -2.20 -59.41
CA GLY A 346 -15.13 -0.79 -59.81
C GLY A 346 -16.48 -0.07 -59.82
N GLY A 347 -16.68 0.83 -58.85
CA GLY A 347 -17.64 1.94 -58.94
C GLY A 347 -17.05 3.22 -58.33
N GLU A 348 -17.01 4.31 -59.10
CA GLU A 348 -16.46 5.61 -58.68
C GLU A 348 -17.41 6.35 -57.71
N PRO A 349 -16.88 7.20 -56.79
CA PRO A 349 -17.70 8.01 -55.91
C PRO A 349 -18.22 9.29 -56.61
N GLY A 350 -19.54 9.36 -56.82
CA GLY A 350 -20.23 10.55 -57.30
C GLY A 350 -20.41 11.64 -56.22
N ALA A 351 -20.30 12.91 -56.61
CA ALA A 351 -20.39 14.07 -55.73
C ALA A 351 -21.83 14.35 -55.22
N PRO A 352 -22.00 15.02 -54.05
CA PRO A 352 -23.32 15.33 -53.49
C PRO A 352 -24.00 16.54 -54.16
N PRO A 353 -25.34 16.51 -54.35
CA PRO A 353 -26.12 17.66 -54.83
C PRO A 353 -26.41 18.70 -53.72
N PRO A 354 -26.72 19.96 -54.08
CA PRO A 354 -26.92 21.06 -53.12
C PRO A 354 -28.28 21.03 -52.41
N PRO A 355 -28.41 21.71 -51.25
CA PRO A 355 -29.66 21.74 -50.47
C PRO A 355 -30.71 22.67 -51.08
N GLY A 356 -31.86 22.11 -51.45
CA GLY A 356 -33.08 22.88 -51.74
C GLY A 356 -33.84 23.19 -50.46
N GLY A 357 -34.12 24.46 -50.20
CA GLY A 357 -34.94 24.89 -49.07
C GLY A 357 -36.37 25.23 -49.51
N ASP A 358 -37.37 24.70 -48.80
CA ASP A 358 -38.77 25.10 -48.91
C ASP A 358 -39.33 25.38 -47.51
N SER A 359 -39.69 26.64 -47.27
CA SER A 359 -40.27 27.10 -46.00
C SER A 359 -41.79 26.88 -45.96
N PRO A 360 -42.36 26.27 -44.91
CA PRO A 360 -43.81 26.22 -44.74
C PRO A 360 -44.41 27.61 -44.52
N LYS A 361 -45.54 27.88 -45.19
CA LYS A 361 -46.24 29.17 -45.16
C LYS A 361 -46.97 29.39 -43.83
N THR A 362 -46.95 30.63 -43.35
CA THR A 362 -47.83 31.13 -42.29
C THR A 362 -49.31 31.10 -42.73
N PRO A 363 -50.26 30.78 -41.82
CA PRO A 363 -51.68 30.99 -42.06
C PRO A 363 -52.05 32.49 -41.91
N PRO A 364 -53.06 33.00 -42.65
CA PRO A 364 -53.47 34.40 -42.57
C PRO A 364 -54.37 34.70 -41.36
N GLU A 365 -54.31 35.93 -40.87
CA GLU A 365 -55.17 36.47 -39.82
C GLU A 365 -56.61 36.69 -40.30
N GLU A 366 -57.62 36.42 -39.45
CA GLU A 366 -59.00 36.84 -39.68
C GLU A 366 -59.28 38.24 -39.11
N PRO A 367 -60.02 39.11 -39.82
CA PRO A 367 -60.44 40.42 -39.30
C PRO A 367 -61.75 40.35 -38.49
N PRO A 368 -61.96 41.24 -37.50
CA PRO A 368 -63.08 41.15 -36.58
C PRO A 368 -64.37 41.84 -37.08
N GLY A 369 -65.52 41.20 -36.82
CA GLY A 369 -66.77 41.91 -36.50
C GLY A 369 -67.92 41.89 -37.53
N ALA A 370 -68.93 41.06 -37.29
CA ALA A 370 -70.32 41.32 -37.67
C ALA A 370 -71.30 40.48 -36.82
N PRO A 371 -72.41 41.04 -36.30
CA PRO A 371 -73.36 40.29 -35.48
C PRO A 371 -74.45 39.61 -36.32
N ARG A 372 -74.82 38.36 -35.98
CA ARG A 372 -76.06 37.73 -36.46
C ARG A 372 -76.83 37.08 -35.30
N ARG A 373 -78.05 37.56 -35.08
CA ARG A 373 -79.12 36.81 -34.40
C ARG A 373 -79.65 35.75 -35.37
N PHE A 374 -80.02 34.55 -34.88
CA PHE A 374 -81.41 34.07 -34.97
C PHE A 374 -81.67 32.89 -34.02
N ARG A 375 -82.96 32.58 -33.86
CA ARG A 375 -83.59 31.68 -32.88
C ARG A 375 -83.36 30.19 -33.17
N GLY A 376 -83.64 29.34 -32.18
CA GLY A 376 -84.17 27.99 -32.44
C GLY A 376 -83.99 27.02 -31.28
N ASP A 377 -85.02 26.84 -30.46
CA ASP A 377 -85.04 25.78 -29.44
C ASP A 377 -85.02 24.39 -30.09
N ALA A 378 -83.97 23.61 -29.81
CA ALA A 378 -83.90 22.19 -30.13
C ALA A 378 -83.33 21.45 -28.93
N TRP A 379 -84.11 20.52 -28.38
CA TRP A 379 -83.68 19.69 -27.26
C TRP A 379 -82.61 18.69 -27.74
N ILE A 380 -81.34 19.04 -27.52
CA ILE A 380 -80.22 18.12 -27.72
C ILE A 380 -80.33 17.04 -26.65
N THR A 381 -80.70 15.83 -27.07
CA THR A 381 -80.42 14.63 -26.27
C THR A 381 -78.91 14.53 -26.10
N PRO A 382 -78.37 14.39 -24.86
CA PRO A 382 -76.94 14.31 -24.67
C PRO A 382 -76.42 13.09 -25.42
N LEU A 383 -75.53 13.31 -26.38
CA LEU A 383 -74.72 12.25 -26.96
C LEU A 383 -74.05 11.50 -25.80
N PRO A 384 -73.95 10.16 -25.84
CA PRO A 384 -73.14 9.45 -24.86
C PRO A 384 -71.74 10.06 -24.87
N PRO A 385 -71.10 10.26 -23.70
CA PRO A 385 -69.76 10.82 -23.66
C PRO A 385 -68.87 9.97 -24.59
N PRO A 386 -68.01 10.59 -25.42
CA PRO A 386 -67.09 9.83 -26.25
C PRO A 386 -66.36 8.83 -25.36
N PRO A 387 -66.20 7.56 -25.79
CA PRO A 387 -65.57 6.54 -24.96
C PRO A 387 -64.25 7.11 -24.48
N VAL A 388 -64.11 7.23 -23.15
CA VAL A 388 -62.97 7.93 -22.53
C VAL A 388 -61.73 7.28 -23.09
N GLY A 389 -61.03 8.01 -23.97
CA GLY A 389 -59.89 7.47 -24.69
C GLY A 389 -58.94 6.91 -23.67
N VAL A 390 -58.62 5.62 -23.79
CA VAL A 390 -57.70 4.95 -22.87
C VAL A 390 -56.36 5.65 -23.05
N MET A 391 -56.08 6.65 -22.21
CA MET A 391 -54.85 7.41 -22.29
C MET A 391 -53.72 6.44 -22.02
N ASP A 392 -52.83 6.28 -22.99
CA ASP A 392 -51.66 5.44 -22.85
C ASP A 392 -50.79 5.97 -21.72
N ILE A 393 -50.94 5.37 -20.54
CA ILE A 393 -50.18 5.73 -19.34
C ILE A 393 -48.69 5.48 -19.65
N PRO A 394 -47.83 6.51 -19.66
CA PRO A 394 -46.42 6.38 -20.03
C PRO A 394 -45.73 5.30 -19.21
N VAL A 395 -44.86 4.54 -19.88
CA VAL A 395 -44.07 3.46 -19.31
C VAL A 395 -42.60 3.85 -19.37
N GLY A 396 -41.82 3.41 -18.39
CA GLY A 396 -40.39 3.63 -18.37
C GLY A 396 -39.64 2.48 -17.72
N ILE A 397 -38.35 2.39 -18.02
CA ILE A 397 -37.45 1.35 -17.53
C ILE A 397 -36.30 1.98 -16.76
N LEU A 398 -36.07 1.49 -15.55
CA LEU A 398 -34.94 1.86 -14.70
C LEU A 398 -33.95 0.69 -14.66
N LEU A 399 -32.67 0.97 -14.83
CA LEU A 399 -31.56 0.06 -14.54
C LEU A 399 -30.89 0.48 -13.23
N VAL A 400 -30.52 -0.49 -12.38
CA VAL A 400 -29.72 -0.27 -11.16
C VAL A 400 -28.70 -1.41 -10.99
N ARG A 401 -27.56 -1.12 -10.36
CA ARG A 401 -26.71 -2.14 -9.75
C ARG A 401 -27.41 -2.72 -8.51
N ASP A 402 -27.17 -3.98 -8.21
CA ASP A 402 -27.61 -4.59 -6.95
C ASP A 402 -26.51 -4.59 -5.87
N ASP A 403 -25.22 -4.45 -6.25
CA ASP A 403 -24.08 -4.29 -5.34
C ASP A 403 -23.19 -3.11 -5.79
N ASP A 404 -23.20 -2.03 -4.99
CA ASP A 404 -22.41 -0.81 -5.18
C ASP A 404 -20.97 -0.96 -4.62
N LEU A 405 -20.68 -2.03 -3.86
CA LEU A 405 -19.36 -2.35 -3.30
C LEU A 405 -18.66 -3.48 -4.06
N TRP A 406 -19.22 -3.93 -5.18
CA TRP A 406 -18.62 -4.98 -6.00
C TRP A 406 -17.36 -4.45 -6.70
N VAL A 407 -16.24 -5.11 -6.43
CA VAL A 407 -14.98 -4.94 -7.14
C VAL A 407 -14.82 -6.16 -8.08
N PRO A 408 -14.52 -5.96 -9.38
CA PRO A 408 -14.34 -7.06 -10.32
C PRO A 408 -13.13 -7.92 -9.96
N GLU A 409 -13.25 -9.23 -10.10
CA GLU A 409 -12.15 -10.17 -9.98
C GLU A 409 -12.28 -11.22 -11.08
N TYR A 410 -11.19 -11.88 -11.45
CA TYR A 410 -11.24 -12.97 -12.44
C TYR A 410 -12.31 -14.02 -12.09
N GLY A 411 -13.29 -14.20 -12.98
CA GLY A 411 -14.39 -15.16 -12.85
C GLY A 411 -15.47 -14.78 -11.82
N ASN A 412 -15.36 -13.64 -11.13
CA ASN A 412 -16.39 -13.18 -10.20
C ASN A 412 -17.57 -12.51 -10.92
N GLN A 413 -18.68 -12.31 -10.20
CA GLN A 413 -19.96 -11.92 -10.81
C GLN A 413 -20.71 -10.93 -9.92
N THR A 414 -21.45 -10.02 -10.56
CA THR A 414 -22.41 -9.10 -9.93
C THR A 414 -23.75 -9.17 -10.66
N THR A 415 -24.76 -8.43 -10.16
CA THR A 415 -26.06 -8.34 -10.82
C THR A 415 -26.53 -6.91 -11.01
N VAL A 416 -27.29 -6.71 -12.08
CA VAL A 416 -28.02 -5.47 -12.35
C VAL A 416 -29.50 -5.77 -12.51
N THR A 417 -30.35 -4.97 -11.85
CA THR A 417 -31.80 -5.11 -11.94
C THR A 417 -32.37 -4.06 -12.89
N THR A 418 -33.22 -4.53 -13.81
CA THR A 418 -34.11 -3.70 -14.62
C THR A 418 -35.54 -3.77 -14.09
N GLN A 419 -36.24 -2.64 -14.01
CA GLN A 419 -37.59 -2.58 -13.47
C GLN A 419 -38.48 -1.58 -14.23
N ILE A 420 -39.72 -1.98 -14.50
CA ILE A 420 -40.71 -1.17 -15.20
C ILE A 420 -41.48 -0.28 -14.22
N TYR A 421 -41.58 0.98 -14.59
CA TYR A 421 -42.38 2.00 -13.91
C TYR A 421 -43.45 2.54 -14.87
N GLU A 422 -44.47 3.16 -14.31
CA GLU A 422 -45.46 3.95 -15.04
C GLU A 422 -45.66 5.32 -14.41
N LYS A 423 -46.15 6.27 -15.20
CA LYS A 423 -46.40 7.65 -14.77
C LYS A 423 -47.91 7.89 -14.77
N PRO A 424 -48.60 7.77 -13.61
CA PRO A 424 -50.06 7.93 -13.56
C PRO A 424 -50.49 9.30 -14.10
N PRO A 425 -51.64 9.42 -14.77
CA PRO A 425 -52.12 10.70 -15.28
C PRO A 425 -52.18 11.77 -14.19
N GLY A 426 -51.53 12.92 -14.42
CA GLY A 426 -51.41 14.01 -13.44
C GLY A 426 -50.34 13.82 -12.36
N SER A 427 -49.63 12.68 -12.31
CA SER A 427 -48.50 12.46 -11.40
C SER A 427 -47.21 13.08 -11.92
N ALA A 428 -46.49 13.79 -11.06
CA ALA A 428 -45.09 14.17 -11.30
C ALA A 428 -44.13 12.97 -11.12
N HIS A 429 -44.53 11.94 -10.38
CA HIS A 429 -43.69 10.82 -9.97
C HIS A 429 -43.97 9.55 -10.75
N TRP A 430 -42.91 8.80 -11.05
CA TRP A 430 -42.94 7.44 -11.55
C TRP A 430 -43.19 6.44 -10.41
N VAL A 431 -44.12 5.51 -10.62
CA VAL A 431 -44.44 4.44 -9.66
C VAL A 431 -44.16 3.07 -10.27
N LEU A 432 -43.92 2.06 -9.44
CA LEU A 432 -43.69 0.69 -9.92
C LEU A 432 -44.90 0.16 -10.67
N SER A 433 -44.68 -0.38 -11.87
CA SER A 433 -45.75 -0.92 -12.71
C SER A 433 -45.74 -2.44 -12.73
N ASN A 434 -46.94 -3.03 -12.83
CA ASN A 434 -47.13 -4.44 -13.12
C ASN A 434 -47.19 -4.73 -14.63
N LYS A 435 -47.12 -3.70 -15.49
CA LYS A 435 -46.99 -3.85 -16.94
C LYS A 435 -45.73 -4.65 -17.27
N ARG A 436 -45.84 -5.48 -18.31
CA ARG A 436 -44.77 -6.35 -18.75
C ARG A 436 -44.18 -5.89 -20.07
N ARG A 437 -42.86 -5.86 -20.18
CA ARG A 437 -42.09 -5.47 -21.37
C ARG A 437 -40.93 -6.43 -21.60
N THR A 438 -40.37 -6.40 -22.80
CA THR A 438 -39.16 -7.17 -23.12
C THR A 438 -37.96 -6.31 -22.74
N HIS A 439 -37.25 -6.68 -21.67
CA HIS A 439 -36.12 -5.90 -21.17
C HIS A 439 -34.88 -6.25 -22.00
N VAL A 440 -34.17 -5.24 -22.50
CA VAL A 440 -32.88 -5.38 -23.16
C VAL A 440 -31.84 -4.59 -22.39
N VAL A 441 -30.68 -5.18 -22.15
CA VAL A 441 -29.50 -4.51 -21.58
C VAL A 441 -28.30 -4.68 -22.49
N THR A 442 -27.47 -3.65 -22.62
CA THR A 442 -26.28 -3.65 -23.48
C THR A 442 -25.11 -2.93 -22.81
N PHE A 443 -23.89 -3.40 -23.06
CA PHE A 443 -22.66 -2.74 -22.67
C PHE A 443 -22.13 -1.78 -23.74
N SER A 444 -21.54 -0.68 -23.28
CA SER A 444 -20.66 0.25 -24.00
C SER A 444 -19.38 0.49 -23.18
N ASP A 445 -18.35 1.07 -23.81
CA ASP A 445 -17.08 1.44 -23.16
C ASP A 445 -16.48 0.30 -22.30
N ARG A 446 -16.55 -0.96 -22.79
CA ARG A 446 -15.95 -2.12 -22.12
C ARG A 446 -14.43 -2.07 -22.20
N SER A 447 -13.76 -2.26 -21.08
CA SER A 447 -12.34 -2.62 -21.02
C SER A 447 -12.06 -3.94 -21.76
N ARG A 448 -10.80 -4.10 -22.19
CA ARG A 448 -10.29 -5.22 -22.97
C ARG A 448 -8.81 -5.45 -22.65
N GLU A 449 -8.50 -5.58 -21.37
CA GLU A 449 -7.10 -5.70 -20.95
C GLU A 449 -6.51 -7.04 -21.36
N LEU A 450 -5.18 -7.16 -21.34
CA LEU A 450 -4.50 -8.43 -21.67
C LEU A 450 -4.42 -9.31 -20.42
N GLY A 451 -4.69 -10.61 -20.53
CA GLY A 451 -4.59 -11.51 -19.37
C GLY A 451 -5.71 -11.30 -18.34
N TRP A 452 -5.42 -11.56 -17.06
CA TRP A 452 -6.40 -11.40 -15.96
C TRP A 452 -6.03 -10.23 -15.04
N CYS A 453 -4.73 -9.96 -14.90
CA CYS A 453 -4.14 -8.84 -14.18
C CYS A 453 -2.79 -8.48 -14.83
N LEU A 454 -2.05 -7.52 -14.28
CA LEU A 454 -0.90 -6.90 -14.94
C LEU A 454 0.27 -7.82 -15.28
N ASN A 455 0.41 -8.94 -14.58
CA ASN A 455 1.54 -9.85 -14.67
C ASN A 455 1.14 -11.34 -14.70
N PHE A 456 -0.12 -11.65 -15.02
CA PHE A 456 -0.59 -13.04 -15.11
C PHE A 456 -1.59 -13.25 -16.24
N SER A 457 -1.30 -14.26 -17.08
CA SER A 457 -2.19 -14.74 -18.13
C SER A 457 -1.99 -16.24 -18.38
N VAL A 458 -3.11 -16.96 -18.47
CA VAL A 458 -3.17 -18.29 -19.09
C VAL A 458 -3.15 -18.05 -20.62
N PRO A 459 -2.45 -18.86 -21.45
CA PRO A 459 -1.74 -18.42 -22.67
C PRO A 459 -2.50 -17.46 -23.57
N PRO A 460 -1.77 -16.46 -24.12
CA PRO A 460 -2.23 -15.08 -24.30
C PRO A 460 -3.65 -15.02 -24.84
N ALA A 461 -4.58 -14.74 -23.93
CA ALA A 461 -5.92 -14.36 -24.32
C ALA A 461 -5.80 -13.17 -25.30
N PRO A 462 -6.45 -13.21 -26.48
CA PRO A 462 -6.62 -12.00 -27.27
C PRO A 462 -7.36 -10.96 -26.42
N ALA A 463 -7.33 -9.68 -26.82
CA ALA A 463 -8.02 -8.59 -26.11
C ALA A 463 -9.56 -8.75 -26.12
N THR A 464 -10.02 -9.68 -25.30
CA THR A 464 -11.41 -10.04 -25.08
C THR A 464 -12.09 -8.95 -24.24
N PRO A 465 -13.41 -8.78 -24.35
CA PRO A 465 -14.12 -7.89 -23.46
C PRO A 465 -14.16 -8.45 -22.04
N ASP A 466 -13.69 -7.67 -21.07
CA ASP A 466 -13.51 -8.15 -19.69
C ASP A 466 -14.86 -8.38 -18.99
N LEU A 467 -15.85 -7.52 -19.25
CA LEU A 467 -17.22 -7.65 -18.72
C LEU A 467 -18.19 -8.27 -19.72
N TYR A 468 -19.00 -9.22 -19.27
CA TYR A 468 -19.91 -9.97 -20.15
C TYR A 468 -21.19 -10.44 -19.46
N LEU A 469 -22.16 -10.87 -20.27
CA LEU A 469 -23.46 -11.39 -19.84
C LEU A 469 -23.50 -12.93 -20.01
N PRO A 470 -23.01 -13.72 -19.02
CA PRO A 470 -22.95 -15.18 -19.13
C PRO A 470 -24.33 -15.81 -19.40
N GLN A 471 -24.54 -16.37 -20.58
CA GLN A 471 -25.82 -17.00 -20.98
C GLN A 471 -26.25 -18.11 -20.01
N ALA A 472 -25.30 -18.88 -19.46
CA ALA A 472 -25.56 -19.94 -18.48
C ALA A 472 -26.07 -19.42 -17.11
N ARG A 473 -25.84 -18.13 -16.80
CA ARG A 473 -26.35 -17.44 -15.60
C ARG A 473 -27.58 -16.57 -15.88
N ASN A 474 -27.93 -16.39 -17.14
CA ASN A 474 -29.07 -15.60 -17.59
C ASN A 474 -30.09 -16.49 -18.38
N PRO A 475 -30.60 -17.60 -17.81
CA PRO A 475 -31.38 -18.60 -18.57
C PRO A 475 -32.75 -18.10 -19.05
N ASP A 476 -33.32 -17.08 -18.39
CA ASP A 476 -34.58 -16.43 -18.77
C ASP A 476 -34.37 -15.30 -19.80
N ALA A 477 -33.14 -15.12 -20.30
CA ALA A 477 -32.78 -14.17 -21.34
C ALA A 477 -31.98 -14.84 -22.48
N ARG A 478 -31.98 -14.23 -23.65
CA ARG A 478 -31.12 -14.56 -24.78
C ARG A 478 -29.99 -13.55 -24.83
N CYS A 479 -28.76 -14.03 -24.69
CA CYS A 479 -27.55 -13.22 -24.80
C CYS A 479 -26.99 -13.29 -26.23
N TYR A 480 -26.39 -12.20 -26.70
CA TYR A 480 -25.84 -12.09 -28.05
C TYR A 480 -24.57 -11.23 -28.10
N GLU A 481 -23.68 -11.59 -29.01
CA GLU A 481 -22.51 -10.80 -29.41
C GLU A 481 -22.90 -9.98 -30.65
N GLU A 482 -22.44 -8.74 -30.73
CA GLU A 482 -22.37 -8.01 -32.01
C GLU A 482 -21.00 -8.22 -32.69
N ASP A 483 -19.94 -8.41 -31.89
CA ASP A 483 -18.56 -8.40 -32.36
C ASP A 483 -17.73 -9.57 -31.79
N SER A 484 -16.82 -10.10 -32.62
CA SER A 484 -15.62 -10.90 -32.31
C SER A 484 -15.69 -12.41 -32.04
N GLY A 485 -16.85 -13.07 -32.00
CA GLY A 485 -16.93 -14.53 -32.14
C GLY A 485 -16.33 -15.33 -30.99
N THR A 486 -16.26 -14.74 -29.80
CA THR A 486 -15.80 -15.38 -28.57
C THR A 486 -16.81 -16.40 -28.03
N GLY A 487 -18.07 -16.31 -28.43
CA GLY A 487 -19.10 -17.34 -28.21
C GLY A 487 -19.68 -17.42 -26.80
N TYR A 488 -19.06 -16.76 -25.81
CA TYR A 488 -19.56 -16.68 -24.42
C TYR A 488 -19.50 -15.28 -23.80
N LEU A 489 -18.82 -14.29 -24.41
CA LEU A 489 -18.57 -12.96 -23.84
C LEU A 489 -19.60 -11.91 -24.30
N PHE A 490 -20.86 -12.32 -24.24
CA PHE A 490 -22.02 -11.60 -24.77
C PHE A 490 -22.10 -10.15 -24.28
N ARG A 491 -22.34 -9.24 -25.22
CA ARG A 491 -22.41 -7.77 -25.01
C ARG A 491 -23.81 -7.30 -24.60
N THR A 492 -24.83 -8.00 -25.08
CA THR A 492 -26.23 -7.59 -24.97
C THR A 492 -27.10 -8.80 -24.59
N SER A 493 -28.16 -8.57 -23.83
CA SER A 493 -29.09 -9.63 -23.40
C SER A 493 -30.54 -9.14 -23.42
N GLU A 494 -31.45 -9.96 -23.94
CA GLU A 494 -32.89 -9.69 -23.99
C GLU A 494 -33.72 -10.75 -23.23
N THR A 495 -34.68 -10.35 -22.40
CA THR A 495 -35.56 -11.31 -21.69
C THR A 495 -36.41 -12.13 -22.67
N LEU A 496 -36.46 -13.46 -22.50
CA LEU A 496 -37.24 -14.37 -23.36
C LEU A 496 -38.75 -14.17 -23.28
N ARG A 497 -39.24 -13.49 -22.24
CA ARG A 497 -40.66 -13.23 -21.99
C ARG A 497 -40.83 -11.80 -21.50
N LYS A 498 -42.01 -11.20 -21.73
CA LYS A 498 -42.34 -9.91 -21.15
C LYS A 498 -42.46 -10.03 -19.63
N VAL A 499 -41.73 -9.19 -18.90
CA VAL A 499 -41.70 -9.14 -17.42
C VAL A 499 -41.79 -7.68 -16.94
N SER A 500 -42.07 -7.46 -15.64
CA SER A 500 -42.06 -6.11 -15.02
C SER A 500 -40.77 -5.82 -14.26
N ARG A 501 -39.97 -6.85 -13.98
CA ARG A 501 -38.65 -6.78 -13.34
C ARG A 501 -37.81 -7.95 -13.85
N HIS A 502 -36.52 -7.72 -14.09
CA HIS A 502 -35.55 -8.78 -14.36
C HIS A 502 -34.19 -8.43 -13.77
N THR A 503 -33.44 -9.43 -13.33
CA THR A 503 -32.09 -9.26 -12.79
C THR A 503 -31.13 -10.03 -13.69
N PHE A 504 -30.20 -9.31 -14.32
CA PHE A 504 -29.18 -9.87 -15.19
C PHE A 504 -27.91 -10.12 -14.38
N THR A 505 -27.26 -11.26 -14.60
CA THR A 505 -25.93 -11.57 -14.06
C THR A 505 -24.86 -11.05 -15.02
N VAL A 506 -23.90 -10.30 -14.48
CA VAL A 506 -22.69 -9.82 -15.16
C VAL A 506 -21.50 -10.58 -14.60
N GLY A 507 -20.60 -11.06 -15.47
CA GLY A 507 -19.33 -11.65 -15.08
C GLY A 507 -18.14 -10.81 -15.50
N SER A 508 -17.00 -10.99 -14.82
CA SER A 508 -15.69 -10.44 -15.20
C SER A 508 -14.68 -11.53 -15.55
N GLU A 509 -13.83 -11.27 -16.55
CA GLU A 509 -12.59 -12.01 -16.85
C GLU A 509 -11.32 -11.19 -16.55
N ASP A 510 -11.42 -10.02 -15.88
CA ASP A 510 -10.26 -9.20 -15.48
C ASP A 510 -10.47 -8.54 -14.10
N TYR A 511 -9.38 -8.34 -13.34
CA TYR A 511 -9.43 -7.69 -12.03
C TYR A 511 -9.62 -6.15 -12.09
N GLY A 512 -9.27 -5.50 -13.20
CA GLY A 512 -9.41 -4.06 -13.44
C GLY A 512 -10.62 -3.69 -14.31
N SER A 513 -11.51 -4.64 -14.62
CA SER A 513 -12.54 -4.47 -15.65
C SER A 513 -13.50 -3.29 -15.40
N PHE A 514 -13.91 -2.59 -16.46
CA PHE A 514 -14.94 -1.54 -16.37
C PHE A 514 -15.84 -1.50 -17.62
N SER A 515 -17.07 -0.98 -17.46
CA SER A 515 -18.02 -0.72 -18.55
C SER A 515 -19.14 0.23 -18.14
N LYS A 516 -19.81 0.82 -19.14
CA LYS A 516 -21.11 1.48 -18.99
C LYS A 516 -22.20 0.58 -19.56
N MET A 517 -23.35 0.52 -18.91
CA MET A 517 -24.45 -0.38 -19.27
C MET A 517 -25.76 0.40 -19.39
N ALA A 518 -26.51 0.18 -20.47
CA ALA A 518 -27.81 0.83 -20.70
C ALA A 518 -28.94 -0.21 -20.74
N ALA A 519 -30.17 0.22 -20.41
CA ALA A 519 -31.38 -0.60 -20.53
C ALA A 519 -32.46 0.08 -21.36
N PHE A 520 -33.20 -0.71 -22.14
CA PHE A 520 -34.35 -0.25 -22.93
C PHE A 520 -35.39 -1.37 -23.07
N CYS A 521 -36.61 -1.00 -23.47
CA CYS A 521 -37.65 -1.95 -23.85
C CYS A 521 -37.55 -2.26 -25.34
N LYS A 522 -37.57 -3.54 -25.75
CA LYS A 522 -37.48 -3.95 -27.16
C LYS A 522 -38.61 -3.36 -28.02
N GLU A 523 -39.76 -3.11 -27.40
CA GLU A 523 -40.92 -2.49 -28.03
C GLU A 523 -40.73 -1.00 -28.38
N GLY A 524 -39.67 -0.34 -27.88
CA GLY A 524 -39.38 1.08 -28.15
C GLY A 524 -40.29 2.08 -27.44
N ASP A 525 -41.17 1.62 -26.55
CA ASP A 525 -42.24 2.42 -25.94
C ASP A 525 -41.96 2.87 -24.49
N CYS A 526 -40.75 2.63 -23.99
CA CYS A 526 -40.33 2.98 -22.63
C CYS A 526 -39.43 4.21 -22.61
N ALA A 527 -39.75 5.18 -21.75
CA ALA A 527 -38.80 6.20 -21.34
C ALA A 527 -37.64 5.57 -20.54
N ILE A 528 -36.41 6.04 -20.74
CA ILE A 528 -35.27 5.62 -19.92
C ILE A 528 -35.31 6.44 -18.62
N LEU A 529 -35.27 5.74 -17.49
CA LEU A 529 -35.40 6.33 -16.16
C LEU A 529 -34.10 6.28 -15.38
N HIS A 530 -33.96 7.23 -14.47
CA HIS A 530 -32.80 7.42 -13.61
C HIS A 530 -33.26 7.60 -12.16
N ARG A 531 -32.48 7.08 -11.20
CA ARG A 531 -32.72 7.21 -9.76
C ARG A 531 -31.85 8.33 -9.19
N GLN A 532 -32.47 9.32 -8.56
CA GLN A 532 -31.79 10.41 -7.87
C GLN A 532 -31.24 9.97 -6.50
N PRO A 533 -30.27 10.72 -5.92
CA PRO A 533 -29.74 10.44 -4.58
C PRO A 533 -30.78 10.43 -3.45
N ASP A 534 -31.90 11.15 -3.62
CA ASP A 534 -33.04 11.13 -2.68
C ASP A 534 -33.95 9.89 -2.83
N GLY A 535 -33.60 8.97 -3.75
CA GLY A 535 -34.33 7.75 -4.07
C GLY A 535 -35.44 7.92 -5.11
N THR A 536 -35.79 9.16 -5.50
CA THR A 536 -36.85 9.42 -6.49
C THR A 536 -36.45 8.94 -7.88
N VAL A 537 -37.45 8.63 -8.71
CA VAL A 537 -37.24 8.15 -10.09
C VAL A 537 -37.84 9.16 -11.07
N ARG A 538 -37.03 9.60 -12.03
CA ARG A 538 -37.42 10.51 -13.10
C ARG A 538 -36.92 10.03 -14.46
N GLU A 539 -37.42 10.67 -15.52
CA GLU A 539 -36.88 10.49 -16.87
C GLU A 539 -35.45 11.03 -16.93
N ALA A 540 -34.57 10.28 -17.60
CA ALA A 540 -33.16 10.64 -17.75
C ALA A 540 -33.00 11.83 -18.71
N ALA A 541 -32.50 12.95 -18.19
CA ALA A 541 -32.39 14.24 -18.88
C ALA A 541 -31.22 14.30 -19.88
N GLY A 542 -30.22 13.43 -19.75
CA GLY A 542 -29.05 13.36 -20.62
C GLY A 542 -28.48 11.95 -20.70
N ASN A 543 -27.42 11.75 -21.50
CA ASN A 543 -26.86 10.42 -21.75
C ASN A 543 -26.25 9.77 -20.49
N GLU A 544 -25.56 10.53 -19.63
CA GLU A 544 -24.99 10.00 -18.38
C GLU A 544 -26.06 9.48 -17.40
N GLU A 545 -27.26 10.07 -17.39
CA GLU A 545 -28.37 9.55 -16.56
C GLU A 545 -29.01 8.27 -17.14
N ARG A 546 -28.74 7.93 -18.41
CA ARG A 546 -29.29 6.74 -19.10
C ARG A 546 -28.44 5.48 -18.93
N ILE A 547 -27.26 5.62 -18.35
CA ILE A 547 -26.29 4.55 -18.18
C ILE A 547 -26.09 4.23 -16.70
N VAL A 548 -25.64 3.01 -16.45
CA VAL A 548 -25.17 2.52 -15.16
C VAL A 548 -23.76 1.98 -15.37
N ARG A 549 -22.80 2.55 -14.66
CA ARG A 549 -21.41 2.05 -14.64
C ARG A 549 -21.38 0.72 -13.89
N VAL A 550 -20.63 -0.24 -14.41
CA VAL A 550 -20.36 -1.54 -13.79
C VAL A 550 -18.85 -1.79 -13.90
N PRO A 551 -18.07 -1.85 -12.80
CA PRO A 551 -18.47 -1.63 -11.40
C PRO A 551 -18.97 -0.18 -11.16
N LYS A 552 -19.35 0.11 -9.91
CA LYS A 552 -19.66 1.49 -9.53
C LYS A 552 -18.40 2.38 -9.68
N ASP A 553 -18.56 3.56 -10.26
CA ASP A 553 -17.51 4.51 -10.63
C ASP A 553 -18.20 5.90 -10.71
N ASP A 554 -18.57 6.49 -9.57
CA ASP A 554 -19.36 7.74 -9.56
C ASP A 554 -18.52 8.97 -9.98
N ASN A 555 -17.20 8.86 -10.09
CA ASN A 555 -16.26 9.93 -10.50
C ASN A 555 -15.72 9.82 -11.94
N ASP A 556 -16.09 8.79 -12.72
CA ASP A 556 -15.62 8.53 -14.09
C ASP A 556 -14.08 8.40 -14.20
N ASN A 557 -13.47 7.73 -13.21
CA ASN A 557 -12.04 7.42 -13.20
C ASN A 557 -11.73 5.96 -13.60
N GLN A 558 -12.76 5.16 -13.92
CA GLN A 558 -12.63 3.78 -14.39
C GLN A 558 -12.07 2.79 -13.33
N ILE A 559 -12.02 3.22 -12.06
CA ILE A 559 -11.68 2.43 -10.88
C ILE A 559 -12.96 2.21 -10.07
N ALA A 560 -13.15 1.03 -9.49
CA ALA A 560 -14.35 0.76 -8.69
C ALA A 560 -14.39 1.64 -7.42
N ASP A 561 -15.51 2.32 -7.13
CA ASP A 561 -15.75 3.00 -5.84
C ASP A 561 -15.69 2.03 -4.64
N GLY A 562 -15.86 0.73 -4.88
CA GLY A 562 -15.68 -0.33 -3.88
C GLY A 562 -14.22 -0.66 -3.56
N TYR A 563 -13.25 -0.13 -4.33
CA TYR A 563 -11.83 -0.29 -4.07
C TYR A 563 -11.36 0.72 -3.02
N LEU A 564 -10.81 0.22 -1.91
CA LEU A 564 -10.33 1.01 -0.78
C LEU A 564 -11.36 2.06 -0.28
N PRO A 565 -12.61 1.66 0.08
CA PRO A 565 -13.72 2.59 0.35
C PRO A 565 -13.52 3.50 1.59
N GLU A 566 -12.50 3.22 2.41
CA GLU A 566 -12.04 4.09 3.50
C GLU A 566 -11.33 5.35 2.96
N MET A 567 -10.82 5.31 1.72
CA MET A 567 -10.26 6.45 1.01
C MET A 567 -11.40 7.17 0.27
N LEU A 568 -11.87 8.26 0.88
CA LEU A 568 -12.97 9.13 0.42
C LEU A 568 -12.78 9.77 -0.99
N PHE A 569 -11.69 9.45 -1.68
CA PHE A 569 -11.35 9.95 -3.00
C PHE A 569 -10.48 8.91 -3.71
N SER A 570 -11.02 8.31 -4.78
CA SER A 570 -10.23 7.54 -5.73
C SER A 570 -9.53 8.50 -6.71
N PRO A 571 -8.21 8.38 -6.92
CA PRO A 571 -7.43 9.22 -7.83
C PRO A 571 -7.84 9.02 -9.30
N PRO A 572 -7.45 9.91 -10.23
CA PRO A 572 -7.53 9.63 -11.66
C PRO A 572 -6.74 8.37 -12.04
N ALA A 573 -7.21 7.62 -13.03
CA ALA A 573 -6.62 6.36 -13.49
C ALA A 573 -5.09 6.43 -13.73
N THR A 574 -4.57 7.58 -14.19
CA THR A 574 -3.17 7.80 -14.56
C THR A 574 -2.31 8.46 -13.47
N GLN A 575 -2.76 8.47 -12.21
CA GLN A 575 -1.99 9.07 -11.10
C GLN A 575 -0.88 8.12 -10.61
N ASP A 576 0.30 8.65 -10.29
CA ASP A 576 1.53 7.95 -9.87
C ASP A 576 2.43 8.96 -9.12
N GLU A 577 2.02 9.35 -7.90
CA GLU A 577 2.79 10.29 -7.07
C GLU A 577 3.37 9.66 -5.80
N ASP A 578 2.79 8.56 -5.33
CA ASP A 578 3.19 7.64 -4.26
C ASP A 578 4.13 8.30 -3.24
N PRO A 579 3.53 9.13 -2.34
CA PRO A 579 4.28 10.01 -1.45
C PRO A 579 5.07 9.28 -0.36
N SER A 580 4.81 7.99 -0.14
CA SER A 580 5.42 7.14 0.89
C SER A 580 6.23 6.00 0.26
N PRO A 581 7.48 5.73 0.68
CA PRO A 581 8.38 6.61 1.41
C PRO A 581 8.83 7.80 0.53
N ILE A 582 9.19 8.90 1.19
CA ILE A 582 9.76 10.07 0.51
C ILE A 582 11.18 9.73 -0.01
N GLY A 583 11.25 9.36 -1.29
CA GLY A 583 12.48 9.01 -2.00
C GLY A 583 13.26 10.21 -2.56
N ASN A 584 13.92 10.01 -3.69
CA ASN A 584 14.80 10.98 -4.36
C ASN A 584 14.10 12.20 -5.01
N ARG A 585 12.83 12.46 -4.67
CA ARG A 585 11.92 13.44 -5.27
C ARG A 585 11.40 13.11 -6.68
N VAL A 586 11.67 11.93 -7.22
CA VAL A 586 10.83 11.37 -8.29
C VAL A 586 9.52 10.91 -7.64
N PRO A 587 8.36 11.50 -8.03
CA PRO A 587 7.06 11.02 -7.57
C PRO A 587 6.82 9.59 -8.06
N GLY A 588 6.01 8.84 -7.33
CA GLY A 588 5.51 7.57 -7.86
C GLY A 588 6.51 6.41 -7.85
N ASP A 589 6.03 5.24 -8.22
CA ASP A 589 6.83 4.06 -8.55
C ASP A 589 6.73 3.64 -10.02
N GLY A 590 5.97 4.38 -10.83
CA GLY A 590 5.80 4.16 -12.26
C GLY A 590 4.52 3.42 -12.62
N LEU A 591 3.83 2.85 -11.64
CA LEU A 591 2.51 2.26 -11.79
C LEU A 591 1.45 3.35 -11.66
N SER A 592 0.41 3.26 -12.49
CA SER A 592 -0.75 4.14 -12.30
C SER A 592 -1.73 3.59 -11.27
N ALA A 593 -2.53 4.47 -10.67
CA ALA A 593 -3.59 4.04 -9.75
C ALA A 593 -4.60 3.05 -10.35
N TYR A 594 -4.78 3.04 -11.68
CA TYR A 594 -5.53 1.98 -12.36
C TYR A 594 -4.75 0.66 -12.44
N GLU A 595 -3.44 0.71 -12.66
CA GLU A 595 -2.56 -0.46 -12.62
C GLU A 595 -2.56 -1.06 -11.21
N GLU A 596 -2.32 -0.29 -10.16
CA GLU A 596 -2.40 -0.75 -8.77
C GLU A 596 -3.77 -1.31 -8.39
N TYR A 597 -4.84 -0.65 -8.85
CA TYR A 597 -6.22 -1.14 -8.75
C TYR A 597 -6.34 -2.50 -9.43
N ARG A 598 -5.96 -2.64 -10.71
CA ARG A 598 -6.03 -3.89 -11.47
C ARG A 598 -5.17 -4.99 -10.83
N GLY A 599 -4.06 -4.60 -10.22
CA GLY A 599 -3.22 -5.42 -9.35
C GLY A 599 -2.37 -6.47 -10.08
N PHE A 600 -1.69 -7.25 -9.25
CA PHE A 600 -0.65 -8.20 -9.63
C PHE A 600 -0.92 -9.56 -9.01
N TYR A 601 -0.31 -10.59 -9.57
CA TYR A 601 -0.17 -11.91 -9.00
C TYR A 601 1.20 -11.96 -8.30
N VAL A 602 1.19 -12.36 -7.03
CA VAL A 602 2.37 -12.39 -6.16
C VAL A 602 2.37 -13.74 -5.45
N LYS A 603 3.29 -14.63 -5.83
CA LYS A 603 3.41 -16.01 -5.33
C LYS A 603 2.08 -16.77 -5.34
N GLY A 604 1.39 -16.75 -6.47
CA GLY A 604 0.16 -17.54 -6.65
C GLY A 604 -1.12 -16.89 -6.09
N ALA A 605 -1.10 -15.62 -5.70
CA ALA A 605 -2.26 -14.89 -5.19
C ALA A 605 -2.39 -13.51 -5.84
N HIS A 606 -3.62 -13.08 -6.16
CA HIS A 606 -3.87 -11.71 -6.61
C HIS A 606 -3.80 -10.72 -5.45
N VAL A 607 -3.14 -9.58 -5.70
CA VAL A 607 -2.93 -8.47 -4.78
C VAL A 607 -3.17 -7.16 -5.54
N ARG A 608 -4.05 -6.31 -5.01
CA ARG A 608 -4.10 -4.88 -5.37
C ARG A 608 -3.17 -4.13 -4.44
N THR A 609 -2.44 -3.16 -4.97
CA THR A 609 -1.49 -2.37 -4.17
C THR A 609 -2.14 -1.11 -3.63
N VAL A 610 -1.42 -0.01 -3.37
CA VAL A 610 -1.99 1.17 -2.68
C VAL A 610 -1.30 2.45 -3.15
N TRP A 611 -2.03 3.32 -3.87
CA TRP A 611 -1.60 4.58 -4.51
C TRP A 611 -1.01 5.68 -3.63
N ALA A 612 -0.72 5.34 -2.37
CA ALA A 612 -0.06 6.17 -1.39
C ALA A 612 1.37 5.67 -1.09
N ASP A 613 1.68 4.41 -1.36
CA ASP A 613 2.85 3.65 -0.91
C ASP A 613 3.56 3.02 -2.13
N LYS A 614 4.78 3.47 -2.43
CA LYS A 614 5.61 2.96 -3.53
C LYS A 614 5.87 1.46 -3.39
N ASP A 615 5.51 0.72 -4.42
CA ASP A 615 5.74 -0.69 -4.57
C ASP A 615 7.18 -1.01 -5.04
N LEU A 616 7.63 -2.24 -4.76
CA LEU A 616 8.82 -2.84 -5.36
C LEU A 616 8.63 -4.33 -5.52
N PHE A 617 8.81 -4.84 -6.73
CA PHE A 617 8.70 -6.26 -7.03
C PHE A 617 10.09 -6.93 -7.03
N VAL A 618 10.22 -8.07 -6.36
CA VAL A 618 11.48 -8.80 -6.23
C VAL A 618 11.27 -10.29 -6.50
N TYR A 619 11.88 -10.81 -7.57
CA TYR A 619 12.03 -12.26 -7.76
C TYR A 619 13.22 -12.76 -6.93
N ASN A 620 12.95 -13.39 -5.79
CA ASN A 620 13.94 -13.90 -4.85
C ASN A 620 14.18 -15.41 -5.09
N GLN A 621 14.95 -15.72 -6.13
CA GLN A 621 15.17 -17.07 -6.65
C GLN A 621 15.59 -18.09 -5.58
N ASP A 622 16.49 -17.67 -4.68
CA ASP A 622 17.14 -18.55 -3.71
C ASP A 622 16.62 -18.36 -2.26
N ASN A 623 15.45 -17.72 -2.10
CA ASN A 623 14.81 -17.46 -0.79
C ASN A 623 15.74 -16.76 0.21
N LEU A 624 16.51 -15.77 -0.24
CA LEU A 624 17.44 -15.00 0.58
C LEU A 624 16.70 -14.12 1.61
N PRO A 625 17.25 -13.87 2.81
CA PRO A 625 16.52 -13.25 3.91
C PRO A 625 16.43 -11.72 3.76
N MET A 626 15.27 -11.22 3.35
CA MET A 626 15.03 -9.79 3.10
C MET A 626 14.61 -8.96 4.33
N VAL A 627 14.59 -9.54 5.54
CA VAL A 627 13.97 -8.93 6.75
C VAL A 627 14.48 -7.51 7.04
N LYS A 628 15.80 -7.26 6.93
CA LYS A 628 16.36 -5.92 7.14
C LYS A 628 16.02 -4.92 6.03
N PHE A 629 15.68 -5.37 4.83
CA PHE A 629 15.32 -4.48 3.73
C PHE A 629 13.97 -3.77 3.96
N ALA A 630 13.11 -4.29 4.84
CA ALA A 630 11.90 -3.60 5.32
C ALA A 630 12.18 -2.20 5.92
N ALA A 631 13.42 -1.90 6.32
CA ALA A 631 13.84 -0.57 6.71
C ALA A 631 13.71 0.50 5.60
N SER A 632 13.59 0.09 4.33
CA SER A 632 13.31 0.96 3.18
C SER A 632 11.93 1.62 3.28
N GLN A 633 10.97 0.93 3.91
CA GLN A 633 9.55 1.28 3.98
C GLN A 633 8.83 1.25 2.61
N LEU A 634 9.42 0.61 1.59
CA LEU A 634 8.73 0.26 0.35
C LEU A 634 7.72 -0.87 0.59
N ALA A 635 6.65 -0.90 -0.19
CA ALA A 635 5.75 -2.05 -0.28
C ALA A 635 6.41 -3.14 -1.14
N VAL A 636 7.16 -4.05 -0.51
CA VAL A 636 7.94 -5.07 -1.23
C VAL A 636 7.10 -6.31 -1.49
N HIS A 637 6.86 -6.60 -2.77
CA HIS A 637 6.15 -7.78 -3.27
C HIS A 637 7.16 -8.81 -3.79
N GLU A 638 7.23 -9.96 -3.12
CA GLU A 638 8.13 -11.04 -3.52
C GLU A 638 7.41 -11.96 -4.52
N ILE A 639 7.87 -11.96 -5.77
CA ILE A 639 7.22 -12.63 -6.92
C ILE A 639 7.95 -13.91 -7.36
N GLU A 640 7.33 -14.70 -8.25
CA GLU A 640 7.93 -15.83 -8.96
C GLU A 640 8.48 -15.45 -10.35
N GLN A 641 9.29 -16.32 -10.96
CA GLN A 641 9.92 -16.07 -12.27
C GLN A 641 8.91 -15.86 -13.42
N SER A 642 7.69 -16.38 -13.29
CA SER A 642 6.60 -16.21 -14.27
C SER A 642 5.72 -14.98 -14.02
N GLU A 643 5.95 -14.25 -12.92
CA GLU A 643 5.18 -13.07 -12.51
C GLU A 643 5.88 -11.76 -12.95
N TYR A 644 6.84 -11.88 -13.87
CA TYR A 644 7.38 -10.83 -14.74
C TYR A 644 7.74 -11.42 -16.12
N ASP A 645 8.05 -10.60 -17.13
CA ASP A 645 8.48 -11.11 -18.45
C ASP A 645 10.00 -11.38 -18.53
N GLY A 646 10.48 -11.83 -19.69
CA GLY A 646 11.91 -12.07 -19.94
C GLY A 646 12.80 -10.82 -19.90
N ALA A 647 12.21 -9.62 -19.92
CA ALA A 647 12.87 -8.35 -19.68
C ALA A 647 12.73 -7.88 -18.22
N ARG A 648 12.17 -8.70 -17.32
CA ARG A 648 11.79 -8.39 -15.92
C ARG A 648 10.64 -7.40 -15.78
N VAL A 649 9.92 -7.08 -16.85
CA VAL A 649 8.79 -6.15 -16.77
C VAL A 649 7.66 -6.81 -15.98
N VAL A 650 7.22 -6.20 -14.89
CA VAL A 650 6.13 -6.73 -14.06
C VAL A 650 4.79 -6.47 -14.71
N ASN A 651 4.49 -5.24 -15.14
CA ASN A 651 3.27 -4.93 -15.88
C ASN A 651 3.37 -5.36 -17.36
N PHE A 652 3.69 -6.63 -17.63
CA PHE A 652 3.81 -7.11 -19.01
C PHE A 652 2.47 -7.18 -19.76
N ASN A 653 1.36 -7.33 -19.03
CA ASN A 653 -0.01 -7.23 -19.54
C ASN A 653 -0.61 -5.80 -19.42
N ARG A 654 0.23 -4.77 -19.36
CA ARG A 654 -0.16 -3.35 -19.32
C ARG A 654 -0.99 -2.91 -20.54
N GLY A 655 -1.80 -1.87 -20.37
CA GLY A 655 -2.81 -1.47 -21.34
C GLY A 655 -3.42 -0.11 -21.03
N HIS A 656 -4.62 -0.08 -20.44
CA HIS A 656 -5.27 1.16 -20.04
C HIS A 656 -4.49 1.89 -18.93
N ALA A 657 -4.44 3.22 -19.02
CA ALA A 657 -3.85 4.16 -18.05
C ALA A 657 -2.38 3.91 -17.65
N THR A 658 -1.68 2.99 -18.31
CA THR A 658 -0.26 2.68 -18.13
C THR A 658 0.66 3.86 -18.42
N LEU A 659 1.66 4.05 -17.56
CA LEU A 659 2.63 5.16 -17.68
C LEU A 659 3.97 4.72 -18.27
N VAL A 660 4.45 3.53 -17.91
CA VAL A 660 5.73 2.96 -18.34
C VAL A 660 5.72 1.44 -18.21
N ALA A 661 6.74 0.76 -18.74
CA ALA A 661 7.03 -0.62 -18.40
C ALA A 661 7.91 -0.64 -17.13
N GLU A 662 7.37 -1.10 -16.02
CA GLU A 662 8.03 -1.19 -14.71
C GLU A 662 8.72 -2.53 -14.51
N HIS A 663 9.89 -2.55 -13.86
CA HIS A 663 10.75 -3.73 -13.76
C HIS A 663 10.91 -4.26 -12.33
N GLY A 664 10.89 -5.58 -12.19
CA GLY A 664 11.25 -6.25 -10.93
C GLY A 664 12.76 -6.46 -10.77
N LEU A 665 13.24 -6.48 -9.53
CA LEU A 665 14.61 -6.89 -9.20
C LEU A 665 14.73 -8.42 -9.17
N HIS A 666 15.80 -8.98 -9.74
CA HIS A 666 16.14 -10.41 -9.62
C HIS A 666 17.21 -10.60 -8.53
N LEU A 667 16.82 -11.15 -7.39
CA LEU A 667 17.69 -11.46 -6.26
C LEU A 667 18.08 -12.95 -6.29
N LEU A 668 19.38 -13.25 -6.30
CA LEU A 668 19.91 -14.62 -6.36
C LEU A 668 21.19 -14.84 -5.53
N ASN A 669 21.50 -16.10 -5.27
CA ASN A 669 22.72 -16.56 -4.63
C ASN A 669 23.79 -16.95 -5.66
N GLU A 670 24.96 -16.30 -5.63
CA GLU A 670 26.07 -16.54 -6.58
C GLU A 670 27.43 -16.48 -5.87
N ASP A 671 28.37 -17.36 -6.23
CA ASP A 671 29.76 -17.28 -5.76
C ASP A 671 30.49 -16.11 -6.45
N LEU A 672 30.56 -14.98 -5.74
CA LEU A 672 31.26 -13.76 -6.19
C LEU A 672 32.77 -13.78 -5.86
N GLY A 673 33.30 -14.92 -5.43
CA GLY A 673 34.68 -15.10 -4.97
C GLY A 673 34.93 -14.63 -3.53
N PRO A 674 36.17 -14.77 -3.03
CA PRO A 674 36.52 -14.63 -1.61
C PRO A 674 36.70 -13.18 -1.13
N LYS A 675 36.20 -12.19 -1.90
CA LYS A 675 36.38 -10.75 -1.62
C LYS A 675 35.08 -9.94 -1.77
N THR A 676 33.98 -10.59 -2.12
CA THR A 676 32.73 -9.90 -2.44
C THR A 676 31.58 -10.66 -1.78
N LEU A 677 30.88 -9.98 -0.88
CA LEU A 677 29.74 -10.53 -0.14
C LEU A 677 28.45 -10.41 -0.96
N GLY A 678 28.30 -9.31 -1.68
CA GLY A 678 27.17 -9.03 -2.56
C GLY A 678 27.57 -8.10 -3.70
N ARG A 679 26.70 -7.99 -4.70
CA ARG A 679 26.81 -7.05 -5.82
C ARG A 679 25.45 -6.82 -6.50
N SER A 680 25.02 -5.56 -6.58
CA SER A 680 24.07 -5.10 -7.59
C SER A 680 24.73 -4.96 -8.97
N GLU A 681 24.21 -5.65 -9.99
CA GLU A 681 24.64 -5.54 -11.39
C GLU A 681 23.89 -4.40 -12.09
N GLY A 682 24.24 -3.17 -11.68
CA GLY A 682 23.57 -1.95 -12.07
C GLY A 682 23.27 -1.09 -10.85
N PHE A 683 22.51 -0.02 -11.06
CA PHE A 683 22.11 0.92 -10.02
C PHE A 683 20.72 1.47 -10.34
N GLY A 684 19.89 1.68 -9.32
CA GLY A 684 18.46 2.01 -9.48
C GLY A 684 18.17 3.19 -10.44
N PRO A 685 16.99 3.20 -11.09
CA PRO A 685 15.81 2.38 -10.82
C PRO A 685 15.94 0.91 -11.33
N PRO A 686 15.03 -0.01 -10.93
CA PRO A 686 15.12 -1.45 -11.20
C PRO A 686 15.40 -1.86 -12.65
N LYS A 687 14.88 -1.13 -13.64
CA LYS A 687 15.20 -1.36 -15.07
C LYS A 687 16.67 -1.36 -15.41
N ASN A 688 17.45 -0.52 -14.72
CA ASN A 688 18.91 -0.39 -14.88
C ASN A 688 19.70 -1.44 -14.10
N VAL A 689 19.01 -2.33 -13.36
CA VAL A 689 19.62 -3.39 -12.54
C VAL A 689 19.28 -4.74 -13.14
N ASN A 690 20.28 -5.44 -13.67
CA ASN A 690 20.08 -6.76 -14.27
C ASN A 690 19.81 -7.82 -13.20
N SER A 691 20.58 -7.79 -12.12
CA SER A 691 20.45 -8.72 -11.01
C SER A 691 21.06 -8.15 -9.71
N VAL A 692 20.66 -8.72 -8.58
CA VAL A 692 21.19 -8.46 -7.24
C VAL A 692 21.73 -9.79 -6.72
N LYS A 693 23.06 -9.91 -6.62
CA LYS A 693 23.76 -11.16 -6.33
C LYS A 693 24.32 -11.16 -4.93
N ILE A 694 24.16 -12.26 -4.21
CA ILE A 694 24.63 -12.43 -2.83
C ILE A 694 25.44 -13.72 -2.74
N HIS A 695 26.64 -13.67 -2.16
CA HIS A 695 27.44 -14.87 -1.89
C HIS A 695 27.05 -15.47 -0.53
N ALA A 696 25.90 -16.13 -0.43
CA ALA A 696 25.37 -16.59 0.86
C ALA A 696 26.26 -17.65 1.54
N ALA A 697 27.02 -18.42 0.77
CA ALA A 697 27.98 -19.40 1.27
C ALA A 697 29.32 -18.79 1.75
N HIS A 698 29.53 -17.48 1.61
CA HIS A 698 30.78 -16.83 2.02
C HIS A 698 31.04 -17.03 3.53
N PRO A 699 32.29 -17.30 3.98
CA PRO A 699 32.58 -17.58 5.39
C PRO A 699 32.06 -16.53 6.39
N THR A 700 32.02 -15.25 6.00
CA THR A 700 31.42 -14.17 6.79
C THR A 700 29.93 -14.37 7.05
N HIS A 701 29.16 -14.76 6.02
CA HIS A 701 27.72 -15.02 6.12
C HIS A 701 27.45 -16.34 6.86
N ALA A 702 28.25 -17.38 6.61
CA ALA A 702 28.19 -18.63 7.36
C ALA A 702 28.46 -18.44 8.87
N ALA A 703 29.24 -17.42 9.24
CA ALA A 703 29.48 -17.04 10.63
C ALA A 703 28.42 -16.09 11.23
N SER A 704 27.59 -15.43 10.40
CA SER A 704 26.58 -14.47 10.85
C SER A 704 25.41 -14.32 9.87
N ALA A 705 24.24 -14.84 10.28
CA ALA A 705 22.98 -14.61 9.59
C ALA A 705 22.54 -13.13 9.60
N ASP A 706 23.08 -12.32 10.51
CA ASP A 706 22.83 -10.88 10.58
C ASP A 706 23.61 -10.11 9.50
N GLU A 707 24.85 -10.52 9.21
CA GLU A 707 25.66 -9.98 8.10
C GLU A 707 25.03 -10.35 6.75
N LEU A 708 24.54 -11.58 6.58
CA LEU A 708 23.83 -11.97 5.36
C LEU A 708 22.61 -11.06 5.10
N GLN A 709 21.80 -10.80 6.14
CA GLN A 709 20.66 -9.88 6.03
C GLN A 709 21.09 -8.43 5.78
N SER A 710 22.20 -7.98 6.37
CA SER A 710 22.76 -6.65 6.09
C SER A 710 23.16 -6.53 4.63
N THR A 711 23.87 -7.53 4.09
CA THR A 711 24.31 -7.55 2.69
C THR A 711 23.14 -7.65 1.71
N VAL A 712 22.13 -8.51 1.96
CA VAL A 712 20.90 -8.55 1.14
C VAL A 712 20.25 -7.16 1.08
N ALA A 713 20.07 -6.51 2.23
CA ALA A 713 19.45 -5.18 2.28
C ALA A 713 20.33 -4.06 1.67
N HIS A 714 21.67 -4.18 1.75
CA HIS A 714 22.62 -3.26 1.14
C HIS A 714 22.53 -3.28 -0.38
N GLU A 715 22.61 -4.48 -0.98
CA GLU A 715 22.60 -4.63 -2.44
C GLU A 715 21.21 -4.35 -3.04
N LEU A 716 20.12 -4.72 -2.36
CA LEU A 716 18.77 -4.26 -2.72
C LEU A 716 18.64 -2.73 -2.61
N GLY A 717 19.34 -2.11 -1.65
CA GLY A 717 19.46 -0.65 -1.54
C GLY A 717 20.05 0.00 -2.80
N HIS A 718 21.09 -0.60 -3.39
CA HIS A 718 21.60 -0.18 -4.71
C HIS A 718 20.60 -0.42 -5.84
N GLY A 719 19.85 -1.52 -5.78
CA GLY A 719 18.73 -1.83 -6.67
C GLY A 719 17.70 -0.69 -6.76
N VAL A 720 17.45 0.00 -5.64
CA VAL A 720 16.55 1.17 -5.55
C VAL A 720 17.29 2.51 -5.42
N GLY A 721 18.52 2.59 -5.93
CA GLY A 721 19.27 3.84 -6.13
C GLY A 721 19.93 4.46 -4.90
N MET A 722 20.02 3.74 -3.78
CA MET A 722 20.77 4.21 -2.61
C MET A 722 22.29 4.07 -2.85
N ARG A 723 23.03 5.17 -2.69
CA ARG A 723 24.50 5.17 -2.71
C ARG A 723 25.08 4.80 -1.35
N HIS A 724 26.33 4.34 -1.37
CA HIS A 724 27.19 4.27 -0.20
C HIS A 724 27.29 5.63 0.51
N HIS A 725 27.66 5.63 1.79
CA HIS A 725 27.90 6.86 2.54
C HIS A 725 29.05 7.75 2.01
N GLY A 726 29.95 7.22 1.19
CA GLY A 726 30.90 8.02 0.42
C GLY A 726 31.63 7.25 -0.68
N ASP A 727 32.13 7.99 -1.68
CA ASP A 727 32.76 7.44 -2.88
C ASP A 727 34.29 7.27 -2.77
N LEU A 728 34.89 7.72 -1.66
CA LEU A 728 36.32 7.54 -1.42
C LEU A 728 36.66 6.04 -1.30
N PRO A 729 37.74 5.59 -1.97
CA PRO A 729 38.12 4.18 -1.98
C PRO A 729 38.53 3.68 -0.58
N SER A 730 38.80 2.38 -0.49
CA SER A 730 39.26 1.74 0.74
C SER A 730 40.40 2.51 1.42
N PRO A 731 40.40 2.58 2.77
CA PRO A 731 41.40 3.30 3.52
C PRO A 731 42.79 2.84 3.08
N VAL A 732 43.68 3.80 2.89
CA VAL A 732 45.09 3.49 2.64
C VAL A 732 45.60 2.76 3.88
N THR A 733 45.91 1.48 3.73
CA THR A 733 46.48 0.68 4.83
C THR A 733 47.90 1.17 5.08
N GLN A 734 48.04 2.12 5.99
CA GLN A 734 49.34 2.67 6.39
C GLN A 734 49.90 1.83 7.52
N THR A 735 50.98 1.09 7.29
CA THR A 735 51.78 0.52 8.38
C THR A 735 52.40 1.64 9.21
N VAL A 736 51.73 2.01 10.30
CA VAL A 736 52.22 3.01 11.24
C VAL A 736 53.10 2.32 12.27
N TYR A 737 54.40 2.30 12.03
CA TYR A 737 55.35 1.71 12.97
C TYR A 737 55.30 2.45 14.32
N PRO A 738 55.20 1.74 15.47
CA PRO A 738 55.48 2.34 16.75
C PRO A 738 56.92 2.86 16.76
N PRO A 739 57.24 3.93 17.52
CA PRO A 739 58.62 4.42 17.65
C PRO A 739 59.46 3.35 18.34
N SER A 740 60.12 2.51 17.54
CA SER A 740 60.99 1.44 18.02
C SER A 740 62.11 2.02 18.88
N ALA A 741 62.39 1.38 20.02
CA ALA A 741 63.48 1.72 20.93
C ALA A 741 64.87 1.43 20.33
N GLY A 742 65.21 2.11 19.23
CA GLY A 742 66.42 1.96 18.43
C GLY A 742 66.76 3.28 17.75
N TRP A 743 67.68 4.03 18.36
CA TRP A 743 67.92 5.46 18.15
C TRP A 743 68.48 5.90 16.77
N ILE A 744 68.64 5.00 15.81
CA ILE A 744 69.64 5.15 14.73
C ILE A 744 69.07 5.64 13.38
N ARG A 745 67.74 5.88 13.25
CA ARG A 745 67.12 6.12 11.91
C ARG A 745 66.19 7.33 11.73
N ARG A 746 66.36 8.43 12.48
CA ARG A 746 65.63 9.68 12.21
C ARG A 746 66.50 10.94 12.35
N LEU A 747 66.95 11.46 11.21
CA LEU A 747 67.44 12.84 11.06
C LEU A 747 66.48 13.71 10.20
N PHE A 748 65.48 13.09 9.55
CA PHE A 748 64.55 13.76 8.62
C PHE A 748 63.10 13.25 8.68
N SER A 749 62.63 12.75 9.84
CA SER A 749 61.25 12.26 9.97
C SER A 749 60.62 12.78 11.26
N TYR A 750 59.67 13.70 11.14
CA TYR A 750 58.87 14.20 12.26
C TYR A 750 58.25 13.01 13.03
N VAL A 751 58.62 12.88 14.31
CA VAL A 751 58.00 11.89 15.22
C VAL A 751 56.83 12.59 15.88
N HIS A 752 55.60 12.18 15.57
CA HIS A 752 54.49 12.46 16.48
C HIS A 752 54.55 11.47 17.64
N PRO A 753 54.39 11.90 18.91
CA PRO A 753 54.38 11.00 20.04
C PRO A 753 53.19 10.04 19.89
N TRP A 754 53.50 8.74 19.88
CA TRP A 754 52.54 7.69 19.53
C TRP A 754 51.73 7.29 20.77
N PRO A 755 50.39 7.45 20.79
CA PRO A 755 49.59 7.00 21.92
C PRO A 755 49.54 5.47 21.92
N THR A 756 50.23 4.82 22.87
CA THR A 756 50.19 3.35 23.02
C THR A 756 48.84 2.79 23.46
N ILE A 757 47.90 3.66 23.83
CA ILE A 757 46.57 3.32 24.33
C ILE A 757 45.56 4.24 23.64
N CYS A 758 44.53 3.65 23.02
CA CYS A 758 43.39 4.38 22.49
C CYS A 758 42.11 3.70 22.98
N GLY A 759 41.29 4.42 23.76
CA GLY A 759 40.11 3.84 24.42
C GLY A 759 40.41 2.68 25.40
N GLY A 760 41.64 2.57 25.93
CA GLY A 760 42.09 1.45 26.75
C GLY A 760 42.70 0.28 25.96
N ILE A 761 42.64 0.29 24.63
CA ILE A 761 43.16 -0.77 23.76
C ILE A 761 44.63 -0.49 23.40
N VAL A 762 45.49 -1.49 23.59
CA VAL A 762 46.87 -1.47 23.09
C VAL A 762 46.84 -1.64 21.57
N LEU A 763 47.35 -0.65 20.85
CA LEU A 763 47.32 -0.67 19.39
C LEU A 763 48.29 -1.72 18.82
N PRO A 764 47.87 -2.51 17.82
CA PRO A 764 48.74 -3.48 17.15
C PRO A 764 49.84 -2.80 16.33
N ARG A 765 50.88 -3.58 15.99
CA ARG A 765 52.01 -3.13 15.14
C ARG A 765 51.55 -2.64 13.76
N ASP A 766 50.52 -3.27 13.21
CA ASP A 766 49.91 -2.95 11.93
C ASP A 766 48.46 -2.52 12.17
N LEU A 767 48.10 -1.31 11.73
CA LEU A 767 46.78 -0.73 11.95
C LEU A 767 46.27 -0.09 10.65
N SER A 768 44.96 -0.14 10.41
CA SER A 768 44.34 0.62 9.33
C SER A 768 43.96 2.02 9.84
N VAL A 769 44.43 3.05 9.11
CA VAL A 769 44.04 4.44 9.33
C VAL A 769 42.84 4.73 8.43
N GLY A 770 41.69 5.01 9.05
CA GLY A 770 40.48 5.39 8.34
C GLY A 770 40.57 6.82 7.79
N GLN A 771 39.80 7.09 6.75
CA GLN A 771 39.62 8.44 6.21
C GLN A 771 38.25 8.98 6.63
N LYS A 772 38.16 10.29 6.87
CA LYS A 772 36.85 10.94 7.08
C LYS A 772 36.02 10.91 5.81
N HIS A 773 34.70 10.96 5.97
CA HIS A 773 33.71 11.05 4.89
C HIS A 773 33.77 9.88 3.89
N ASN A 774 34.35 8.74 4.29
CA ASN A 774 34.43 7.53 3.48
C ASN A 774 33.21 6.62 3.69
N GLN A 775 33.23 5.40 3.14
CA GLN A 775 32.13 4.44 3.27
C GLN A 775 31.73 4.08 4.72
N ALA A 776 32.61 4.27 5.71
CA ALA A 776 32.34 3.99 7.14
C ALA A 776 31.82 5.21 7.93
N SER A 777 31.63 6.36 7.28
CA SER A 777 31.11 7.61 7.87
C SER A 777 29.58 7.59 8.06
N GLY A 778 29.02 8.68 8.59
CA GLY A 778 27.58 8.88 8.77
C GLY A 778 26.96 8.04 9.89
N MET A 779 25.64 7.89 9.83
CA MET A 779 24.83 7.19 10.83
C MET A 779 25.27 5.71 10.97
N VAL A 780 25.71 5.33 12.16
CA VAL A 780 26.34 4.01 12.42
C VAL A 780 25.41 2.82 12.12
N PRO A 781 24.12 2.81 12.53
CA PRO A 781 23.20 1.73 12.20
C PRO A 781 22.73 1.69 10.73
N CYS A 782 23.25 2.56 9.85
CA CYS A 782 22.80 2.60 8.46
C CYS A 782 23.34 1.43 7.65
N LEU A 783 22.49 0.75 6.89
CA LEU A 783 22.85 -0.37 6.01
C LEU A 783 23.78 0.03 4.86
N MET A 784 23.71 1.26 4.34
CA MET A 784 24.60 1.75 3.27
C MET A 784 25.97 2.28 3.76
N ARG A 785 26.22 2.20 5.06
CA ARG A 785 27.54 2.35 5.65
C ARG A 785 28.30 1.03 5.48
N TYR A 786 29.61 1.06 5.42
CA TYR A 786 30.43 -0.15 5.61
C TYR A 786 30.94 -0.23 7.05
N ASN A 787 30.83 -1.41 7.66
CA ASN A 787 31.51 -1.73 8.90
C ASN A 787 33.03 -1.88 8.64
N TYR A 788 33.85 -1.47 9.61
CA TYR A 788 35.26 -1.86 9.74
C TYR A 788 36.24 -1.48 8.61
N TRP A 789 36.65 -0.20 8.54
CA TRP A 789 37.63 0.29 7.57
C TRP A 789 38.89 0.84 8.27
N GLY A 790 38.77 1.76 9.23
CA GLY A 790 39.86 2.19 10.11
C GLY A 790 39.71 1.66 11.54
N ARG A 791 40.82 1.32 12.21
CA ARG A 791 40.84 1.24 13.69
C ARG A 791 41.10 2.60 14.34
N LEU A 792 41.74 3.50 13.60
CA LEU A 792 42.08 4.86 14.03
C LEU A 792 41.71 5.88 12.95
N TYR A 793 41.22 7.03 13.37
CA TYR A 793 40.85 8.14 12.47
C TYR A 793 41.53 9.43 12.91
N PRO A 794 42.36 10.05 12.05
CA PRO A 794 43.06 11.28 12.38
C PRO A 794 42.11 12.48 12.36
N GLN A 795 42.17 13.25 13.44
CA GLN A 795 41.38 14.45 13.65
C GLN A 795 42.19 15.71 13.29
N ALA A 796 41.49 16.80 12.94
CA ALA A 796 42.14 18.05 12.51
C ALA A 796 43.02 18.70 13.59
N ASN A 797 42.80 18.38 14.86
CA ASN A 797 43.60 18.80 16.01
C ASN A 797 44.81 17.88 16.29
N GLY A 798 45.07 16.87 15.45
CA GLY A 798 46.13 15.88 15.62
C GLY A 798 45.82 14.72 16.56
N GLN A 799 44.60 14.63 17.12
CA GLN A 799 44.15 13.47 17.88
C GLN A 799 43.80 12.29 16.96
N LEU A 800 43.71 11.10 17.55
CA LEU A 800 43.30 9.88 16.87
C LEU A 800 42.06 9.32 17.59
N ASP A 801 40.96 9.20 16.86
CA ASP A 801 39.74 8.59 17.39
C ASP A 801 39.73 7.09 17.14
N CYS A 802 39.22 6.32 18.11
CA CYS A 802 39.02 4.88 18.00
C CYS A 802 37.54 4.54 17.78
N ILE A 803 37.28 3.60 16.87
CA ILE A 803 35.99 2.92 16.78
C ILE A 803 35.93 1.81 17.85
N PRO A 804 34.86 1.72 18.67
CA PRO A 804 34.66 0.63 19.61
C PRO A 804 34.40 -0.70 18.87
N HIS A 805 34.92 -1.80 19.40
CA HIS A 805 34.75 -3.13 18.83
C HIS A 805 34.05 -4.07 19.85
N PRO A 806 33.02 -4.84 19.45
CA PRO A 806 32.38 -4.85 18.12
C PRO A 806 31.60 -3.56 17.83
N GLU A 807 31.44 -3.26 16.53
CA GLU A 807 30.56 -2.17 16.09
C GLU A 807 29.08 -2.55 16.31
N PRO A 808 28.17 -1.58 16.53
CA PRO A 808 26.74 -1.82 16.54
C PRO A 808 26.24 -2.36 15.20
N GLN A 809 25.27 -3.29 15.25
CA GLN A 809 24.65 -3.84 14.04
C GLN A 809 23.90 -2.79 13.21
N GLN A 810 23.90 -3.01 11.89
CA GLN A 810 23.20 -2.16 10.93
C GLN A 810 21.75 -2.67 10.75
N THR A 811 20.79 -1.75 10.83
CA THR A 811 19.36 -2.08 10.96
C THR A 811 18.42 -1.07 10.28
N THR A 812 18.92 0.06 9.78
CA THR A 812 18.08 1.10 9.14
C THR A 812 18.70 1.63 7.85
N PHE A 813 17.94 2.33 7.03
CA PHE A 813 18.48 3.33 6.12
C PHE A 813 18.41 4.72 6.78
N CYS A 814 19.43 5.56 6.58
CA CYS A 814 19.50 6.87 7.24
C CYS A 814 18.64 7.93 6.53
N ALA A 815 18.15 8.90 7.29
CA ALA A 815 17.42 10.09 6.80
C ALA A 815 18.29 11.37 6.82
N SER A 816 19.59 11.23 7.06
CA SER A 816 20.57 12.33 7.12
C SER A 816 21.99 11.77 6.95
N PRO A 817 22.93 12.52 6.35
CA PRO A 817 24.34 12.17 6.35
C PRO A 817 25.03 12.29 7.71
N ALA A 818 24.41 12.94 8.70
CA ALA A 818 25.02 13.21 10.00
C ALA A 818 25.55 11.93 10.68
N GLY A 819 26.78 12.01 11.20
CA GLY A 819 27.38 10.94 11.98
C GLY A 819 26.68 10.74 13.32
N THR A 820 26.55 9.48 13.76
CA THR A 820 25.96 9.11 15.07
C THR A 820 26.92 8.26 15.89
N VAL A 821 26.68 8.12 17.20
CA VAL A 821 27.54 7.36 18.12
C VAL A 821 29.00 7.85 18.01
N PHE A 822 29.95 7.00 17.65
CA PHE A 822 31.36 7.35 17.49
C PHE A 822 31.66 8.19 16.23
N ASN A 823 30.75 8.27 15.27
CA ASN A 823 30.83 9.20 14.14
C ASN A 823 30.25 10.60 14.44
N SER A 824 29.67 10.82 15.63
CA SER A 824 29.03 12.09 15.98
C SER A 824 30.03 13.23 16.15
N GLY A 825 29.60 14.47 15.90
CA GLY A 825 30.46 15.66 16.01
C GLY A 825 31.65 15.68 15.03
N ASP A 826 31.54 14.93 13.93
CA ASP A 826 32.63 14.64 12.99
C ASP A 826 33.77 13.76 13.54
N SER A 827 33.59 13.12 14.70
CA SER A 827 34.54 12.14 15.25
C SER A 827 34.64 10.87 14.38
N CYS A 828 35.69 10.08 14.55
CA CYS A 828 35.98 8.89 13.74
C CYS A 828 35.91 9.16 12.22
N ALA A 829 35.04 8.45 11.49
CA ALA A 829 34.81 8.64 10.06
C ALA A 829 33.94 9.87 9.76
N GLY A 830 33.30 10.45 10.78
CA GLY A 830 32.57 11.71 10.71
C GLY A 830 31.26 11.64 9.93
N THR A 831 30.88 12.77 9.35
CA THR A 831 29.64 12.90 8.54
C THR A 831 29.80 12.26 7.16
N ALA A 832 28.74 11.64 6.63
CA ALA A 832 28.74 11.05 5.28
C ALA A 832 28.78 12.11 4.18
N SER A 833 29.48 11.82 3.07
CA SER A 833 29.49 12.70 1.90
C SER A 833 28.20 12.60 1.08
N VAL A 834 27.49 11.47 1.18
CA VAL A 834 26.17 11.27 0.56
C VAL A 834 25.09 11.13 1.65
N GLY A 835 25.00 9.96 2.30
CA GLY A 835 23.99 9.70 3.35
C GLY A 835 22.55 9.93 2.90
N ASN A 836 21.62 10.16 3.84
CA ASN A 836 20.19 10.31 3.55
C ASN A 836 19.62 9.22 2.61
N CYS A 837 19.99 7.95 2.85
CA CYS A 837 19.67 6.83 1.96
C CYS A 837 18.16 6.64 1.71
N LYS A 838 17.29 6.96 2.68
CA LYS A 838 15.83 6.95 2.43
C LYS A 838 15.42 7.96 1.36
N GLY A 839 15.94 9.19 1.45
CA GLY A 839 15.75 10.23 0.44
C GLY A 839 16.56 10.03 -0.86
N GLN A 840 17.10 8.83 -1.10
CA GLN A 840 17.69 8.42 -2.38
C GLN A 840 16.85 7.36 -3.11
N ILE A 841 15.80 6.81 -2.48
CA ILE A 841 14.97 5.75 -3.07
C ILE A 841 14.42 6.19 -4.43
N ILE A 842 14.63 5.35 -5.43
CA ILE A 842 14.10 5.49 -6.79
C ILE A 842 13.63 4.11 -7.26
N VAL A 843 12.37 4.03 -7.67
CA VAL A 843 11.74 2.80 -8.17
C VAL A 843 11.04 3.02 -9.52
N ASN A 844 10.50 4.22 -9.75
CA ASN A 844 9.92 4.65 -11.03
C ASN A 844 10.92 4.61 -12.21
N ASP A 845 10.70 3.73 -13.18
CA ASP A 845 11.55 3.51 -14.37
C ASP A 845 11.43 4.60 -15.46
N ARG A 846 10.69 5.68 -15.18
CA ARG A 846 10.63 6.91 -16.00
C ARG A 846 11.80 7.88 -15.73
N SER A 847 12.58 7.66 -14.67
CA SER A 847 13.60 8.59 -14.14
C SER A 847 14.92 8.65 -14.92
#